data_AF-A0A1F0QJ51-F1
#
_entry.id   AF-A0A1F0QJ51-F1
#
_cell.length_a   1.000
_cell.length_b   1.000
_cell.length_c   1.000
_cell.angle_alpha   90.00
_cell.angle_beta   90.00
_cell.angle_gamma   90.00
#
_symmetry.space_group_name_H-M   'P 1'
#
loop_
_entity.id
_entity.type
_entity.pdbx_description
1 polymer ?
#
loop_
_entity_poly.entity_id
_entity_poly.type
_entity_poly.pdbx_seq_one_letter_code
_entity_poly.pdbx_strand_id
1 'polypeptide(L)'
;MVASFALAVGLGTYPVEVSAQESVSPLETEPAETEQAVTVKREKNVDRITVEDPQGYAWDFGFKASLEDVFAIKRVGKGEIKEIRKVTIDGHEIEPEFYGFVNADKNNDKDADDQESYLAFDIQALYSAPPRMVEFEVETTDEAEYSVAEADEVPSKEELKESGFGMKASETIAEESTESEADTNAPEEADALELSPESTNGGRLRAAQPGPVYGQPGVYDQELSLSNPQPKFLNGNPELGMTVNETGEWRMTRFAIKKDRNDSNTKSITGPVRIRVVRNGTTVVDRTFEDLYEKEWNWNSLNKSYDTEFQLIPKVTDLYFQGGDIIIFNPVAPPNGTYAVQIWGQDMDNESQGHRVNVTGNGVELSEQKTEGEDPYKTTFTVKENSLFENAHLTLSPSARLEDVYFELPIEGLGDGVTLEHEVKTYSDRVEITWFPTKDGQRLSSVKVAKDSQVVLRTSYRSEPTRSEDLVINGSRDKDWVIEPEPGLPIAPIEEKDVPPVTPSGEKCTQRDTKPDSRQPARSLTASEALYGTRRFVVASPNSSKDRISSQLYLQVQDETGNYKTHEVGPKSGWVYNAIAYNDKDNYIYAISEPRTVDSVGHIEDPCFPAGHLLQINPYTGEVFDLGRVQGFLGELPEHASKVGEYSNDLGSGINAGTFDSNGKYWVAASSSWGAGRLYEVDLDRLTATSKNKFPAKQAAATPWSIGQNYRTVSEDIVALSDAPNYAWGIQSGWANPSTPQKIWLERINLSTGKVDRIDITNLTMPSGQTLFGFLGNPNKAPVWGQGWAESGDTLAFGLGGSSSKGGVSQIVEIKVGNAAASIGSVKPRIVGTRTAPSSYNTDGTSAIAPDTVPEPVDPLVEKDAVEDHAIANGDGTYNLKYTITVTNPDKNMGAIYDEVVDKPEFPNSVKILKTSWTKTDEFGRKAGSGIQQGAGPFKLAGYAEIQPAGTKQFGQTSNGKHVFEVEMQVAIDANAAAPKTGECKPGQGFFNTAIVGNKEDDGCVPYPEEGTDTVRLHLAKISSDDLNKENVLAEAEKLKTAEFELRTLDNEGNETGVATKLTLNQETGTFSSEELKPGHYRLVETKAPESYSLLTKPIDFRVSVSGQGKDVKADITFDDPEGIELIAQEVDYSKAPSQWNLSSKDVVMTVANVFQGDLPKTGGVGLWVPTLVGLTIIGLGVLLATRRRQLS
;
A
#
# COMPACT_ATOMS: atom_id res chain seq x y z
N MET A 1 17.58 45.89 -20.50
CA MET A 1 18.34 46.92 -21.26
C MET A 1 19.73 46.33 -21.47
N VAL A 2 20.18 46.18 -22.75
CA VAL A 2 21.47 45.58 -23.21
C VAL A 2 21.59 44.05 -22.97
N ALA A 3 22.05 43.15 -23.84
CA ALA A 3 22.17 43.02 -25.30
C ALA A 3 22.42 41.52 -25.62
N SER A 4 21.66 40.98 -26.57
CA SER A 4 22.04 40.15 -27.73
C SER A 4 23.38 39.37 -27.85
N PHE A 5 23.22 38.16 -28.40
CA PHE A 5 24.05 37.41 -29.40
C PHE A 5 25.04 36.27 -29.00
N ALA A 6 24.60 35.05 -29.36
CA ALA A 6 25.24 34.02 -30.22
C ALA A 6 26.41 33.11 -29.79
N LEU A 7 26.10 31.80 -29.85
CA LEU A 7 26.70 30.72 -30.67
C LEU A 7 28.23 30.50 -30.65
N ALA A 8 28.68 29.30 -30.22
CA ALA A 8 29.30 28.29 -31.09
C ALA A 8 29.95 27.11 -30.31
N VAL A 9 29.41 25.91 -30.58
CA VAL A 9 30.05 24.62 -30.89
C VAL A 9 31.49 24.33 -30.41
N GLY A 10 31.66 23.19 -29.73
CA GLY A 10 32.93 22.47 -29.66
C GLY A 10 32.85 21.15 -28.88
N LEU A 11 32.76 20.04 -29.60
CA LEU A 11 32.79 18.65 -29.13
C LEU A 11 34.06 18.31 -28.33
N GLY A 12 33.94 17.49 -27.29
CA GLY A 12 35.07 16.89 -26.57
C GLY A 12 34.64 15.69 -25.73
N THR A 13 35.21 14.54 -26.05
CA THR A 13 34.98 13.19 -25.52
C THR A 13 35.53 12.95 -24.09
N TYR A 14 34.89 12.01 -23.37
CA TYR A 14 35.22 11.28 -22.12
C TYR A 14 36.72 11.11 -21.75
N PRO A 15 37.14 11.02 -20.45
CA PRO A 15 36.95 9.79 -19.63
C PRO A 15 36.81 9.95 -18.08
N VAL A 16 36.57 8.79 -17.45
CA VAL A 16 36.45 8.46 -16.01
C VAL A 16 37.82 8.22 -15.35
N GLU A 17 38.00 8.61 -14.08
CA GLU A 17 38.64 7.88 -12.92
C GLU A 17 38.92 8.86 -11.74
N VAL A 18 38.33 8.76 -10.52
CA VAL A 18 38.51 7.89 -9.32
C VAL A 18 39.20 8.63 -8.12
N SER A 19 38.57 8.52 -6.93
CA SER A 19 39.09 8.64 -5.53
C SER A 19 39.37 10.05 -4.95
N ALA A 20 39.09 10.42 -3.68
CA ALA A 20 38.38 9.86 -2.51
C ALA A 20 38.20 10.96 -1.43
N GLN A 21 37.25 10.72 -0.50
CA GLN A 21 37.07 11.23 0.88
C GLN A 21 36.99 12.75 1.16
N GLU A 22 35.85 13.19 1.72
CA GLU A 22 35.78 13.74 3.08
C GLU A 22 34.34 13.83 3.62
N SER A 23 34.25 13.74 4.95
CA SER A 23 33.11 13.61 5.85
C SER A 23 32.15 14.81 5.89
N VAL A 24 30.85 14.56 6.05
CA VAL A 24 29.84 15.58 6.40
C VAL A 24 29.21 15.24 7.76
N SER A 25 29.31 16.19 8.69
CA SER A 25 28.67 16.18 10.02
C SER A 25 27.14 16.34 9.91
N PRO A 26 26.34 15.82 10.87
CA PRO A 26 24.90 16.01 10.89
C PRO A 26 24.53 17.47 11.25
N LEU A 27 23.54 18.00 10.54
CA LEU A 27 22.91 19.30 10.77
C LEU A 27 22.15 19.31 12.11
N GLU A 28 22.35 20.37 12.90
CA GLU A 28 21.40 20.81 13.93
C GLU A 28 20.15 21.38 13.24
N THR A 29 18.99 20.78 13.51
CA THR A 29 17.68 21.33 13.16
C THR A 29 17.12 22.09 14.36
N GLU A 30 16.86 23.39 14.20
CA GLU A 30 16.16 24.21 15.20
C GLU A 30 14.71 23.71 15.42
N PRO A 31 14.18 23.77 16.66
CA PRO A 31 12.83 23.30 16.97
C PRO A 31 11.73 24.29 16.53
N ALA A 32 10.58 23.74 16.14
CA ALA A 32 9.40 24.48 15.68
C ALA A 32 8.62 25.15 16.82
N GLU A 33 8.25 26.43 16.64
CA GLU A 33 7.44 27.24 17.57
C GLU A 33 5.99 26.73 17.70
N THR A 34 5.52 26.54 18.94
CA THR A 34 4.10 26.36 19.28
C THR A 34 3.52 27.68 19.80
N GLU A 35 2.51 28.25 19.12
CA GLU A 35 1.79 29.44 19.61
C GLU A 35 1.02 29.10 20.91
N GLN A 36 1.41 29.72 22.02
CA GLN A 36 0.75 29.57 23.33
C GLN A 36 -0.45 30.52 23.45
N ALA A 37 -1.57 30.04 24.00
CA ALA A 37 -2.80 30.82 24.11
C ALA A 37 -2.78 31.74 25.35
N VAL A 38 -2.38 33.00 25.18
CA VAL A 38 -2.55 34.06 26.18
C VAL A 38 -3.94 34.69 26.01
N THR A 39 -4.74 34.71 27.07
CA THR A 39 -6.04 35.38 27.07
C THR A 39 -6.07 36.51 28.09
N VAL A 40 -6.64 37.66 27.70
CA VAL A 40 -6.69 38.86 28.56
C VAL A 40 -8.12 39.34 28.69
N LYS A 41 -8.55 39.59 29.93
CA LYS A 41 -9.82 40.24 30.25
C LYS A 41 -9.56 41.51 31.04
N ARG A 42 -9.93 42.66 30.47
CA ARG A 42 -9.79 43.95 31.14
C ARG A 42 -11.08 44.38 31.82
N GLU A 43 -10.97 44.77 33.09
CA GLU A 43 -12.01 45.47 33.84
C GLU A 43 -11.46 46.81 34.36
N LYS A 44 -11.91 47.92 33.76
CA LYS A 44 -11.42 49.29 34.02
C LYS A 44 -9.91 49.45 33.73
N ASN A 45 -9.09 49.42 34.77
CA ASN A 45 -7.64 49.57 34.73
C ASN A 45 -6.91 48.32 35.23
N VAL A 46 -7.62 47.18 35.33
CA VAL A 46 -7.05 45.89 35.72
C VAL A 46 -7.17 44.91 34.57
N ASP A 47 -6.04 44.33 34.17
CA ASP A 47 -5.95 43.26 33.19
C ASP A 47 -5.79 41.94 33.94
N ARG A 48 -6.71 41.00 33.70
CA ARG A 48 -6.56 39.60 34.12
C ARG A 48 -6.01 38.81 32.93
N ILE A 49 -4.75 38.40 33.03
CA ILE A 49 -4.03 37.64 32.00
C ILE A 49 -4.00 36.18 32.42
N THR A 50 -4.47 35.29 31.56
CA THR A 50 -4.45 33.84 31.77
C THR A 50 -3.61 33.18 30.68
N VAL A 51 -2.60 32.41 31.08
CA VAL A 51 -1.77 31.57 30.23
C VAL A 51 -2.19 30.13 30.49
N GLU A 52 -2.76 29.48 29.48
CA GLU A 52 -3.09 28.05 29.52
C GLU A 52 -2.04 27.27 28.74
N ASP A 53 -1.29 26.42 29.43
CA ASP A 53 -0.33 25.50 28.83
C ASP A 53 -0.58 24.09 29.39
N PRO A 54 -1.64 23.40 28.93
CA PRO A 54 -2.02 22.08 29.44
C PRO A 54 -0.96 21.00 29.19
N GLN A 55 -0.01 21.25 28.28
CA GLN A 55 1.07 20.34 27.92
C GLN A 55 2.37 20.61 28.68
N GLY A 56 2.53 21.83 29.22
CA GLY A 56 3.56 22.18 30.19
C GLY A 56 4.92 22.54 29.61
N TYR A 57 5.02 22.81 28.31
CA TYR A 57 6.27 23.08 27.59
C TYR A 57 6.83 24.49 27.82
N ALA A 58 5.99 25.47 28.15
CA ALA A 58 6.40 26.84 28.40
C ALA A 58 7.32 26.97 29.62
N TRP A 59 7.15 26.06 30.59
CA TRP A 59 7.74 26.15 31.92
C TRP A 59 9.07 25.41 32.05
N ASP A 60 9.49 24.67 31.02
CA ASP A 60 10.74 23.91 31.03
C ASP A 60 11.97 24.82 30.77
N PHE A 61 13.06 24.53 31.47
CA PHE A 61 14.30 25.30 31.43
C PHE A 61 14.92 25.32 30.03
N GLY A 62 15.23 26.51 29.51
CA GLY A 62 15.80 26.69 28.18
C GLY A 62 14.79 26.71 27.03
N PHE A 63 13.49 26.65 27.31
CA PHE A 63 12.43 27.00 26.36
C PHE A 63 12.04 28.49 26.50
N LYS A 64 11.00 28.83 27.29
CA LYS A 64 10.58 30.23 27.53
C LYS A 64 11.02 30.77 28.89
N ALA A 65 11.43 29.91 29.82
CA ALA A 65 12.03 30.31 31.10
C ALA A 65 13.51 30.66 30.93
N SER A 66 13.96 31.70 31.63
CA SER A 66 15.35 32.18 31.62
C SER A 66 16.30 31.24 32.34
N LEU A 67 17.60 31.46 32.14
CA LEU A 67 18.66 30.73 32.87
C LEU A 67 18.66 31.00 34.38
N GLU A 68 17.92 32.01 34.86
CA GLU A 68 17.79 32.34 36.28
C GLU A 68 16.52 31.74 36.91
N ASP A 69 15.85 30.79 36.25
CA ASP A 69 14.59 30.20 36.72
C ASP A 69 13.44 31.23 36.78
N VAL A 70 13.40 32.18 35.84
CA VAL A 70 12.33 33.19 35.75
C VAL A 70 11.53 32.98 34.47
N PHE A 71 10.20 33.03 34.59
CA PHE A 71 9.29 33.05 33.44
C PHE A 71 8.63 34.42 33.32
N ALA A 72 8.48 34.96 32.10
CA ALA A 72 7.85 36.25 31.89
C ALA A 72 6.81 36.29 30.77
N ILE A 73 5.81 37.16 30.95
CA ILE A 73 4.85 37.60 29.95
C ILE A 73 5.29 38.98 29.47
N LYS A 74 5.48 39.12 28.16
CA LYS A 74 5.77 40.36 27.46
C LYS A 74 4.47 41.14 27.24
N ARG A 75 4.48 42.43 27.55
CA ARG A 75 3.40 43.39 27.33
C ARG A 75 3.89 44.45 26.34
N VAL A 76 3.19 44.61 25.20
CA VAL A 76 3.52 45.59 24.16
C VAL A 76 2.36 46.56 23.99
N GLY A 77 2.61 47.85 24.18
CA GLY A 77 1.61 48.90 24.01
C GLY A 77 1.80 50.10 24.94
N LYS A 78 0.96 51.12 24.74
CA LYS A 78 0.95 52.33 25.58
C LYS A 78 0.70 51.99 27.05
N GLY A 79 1.23 52.84 27.92
CA GLY A 79 0.96 52.81 29.36
C GLY A 79 1.87 51.91 30.18
N GLU A 80 1.84 52.10 31.50
CA GLU A 80 2.74 51.44 32.45
C GLU A 80 2.00 50.44 33.34
N ILE A 81 2.71 49.39 33.76
CA ILE A 81 2.33 48.50 34.86
C ILE A 81 2.49 49.27 36.18
N LYS A 82 1.42 49.34 36.98
CA LYS A 82 1.43 49.98 38.29
C LYS A 82 1.67 48.99 39.42
N GLU A 83 1.03 47.83 39.37
CA GLU A 83 1.11 46.80 40.40
C GLU A 83 0.65 45.43 39.86
N ILE A 84 1.25 44.34 40.34
CA ILE A 84 0.68 42.98 40.22
C ILE A 84 -0.10 42.71 41.50
N ARG A 85 -1.42 42.65 41.39
CA ARG A 85 -2.31 42.45 42.56
C ARG A 85 -2.28 41.01 43.06
N LYS A 86 -2.19 40.05 42.14
CA LYS A 86 -2.27 38.63 42.45
C LYS A 86 -1.71 37.79 41.31
N VAL A 87 -1.02 36.70 41.66
CA VAL A 87 -0.62 35.63 40.73
C VAL A 87 -1.14 34.31 41.26
N THR A 88 -1.80 33.54 40.40
CA THR A 88 -2.38 32.23 40.73
C THR A 88 -1.88 31.18 39.74
N ILE A 89 -1.40 30.04 40.24
CA ILE A 89 -0.86 28.94 39.46
C ILE A 89 -1.67 27.68 39.78
N ASP A 90 -2.30 27.08 38.78
CA ASP A 90 -3.22 25.94 38.92
C ASP A 90 -4.24 26.15 40.07
N GLY A 91 -4.78 27.36 40.18
CA GLY A 91 -5.75 27.74 41.22
C GLY A 91 -5.16 28.10 42.59
N HIS A 92 -3.84 28.04 42.77
CA HIS A 92 -3.15 28.39 44.02
C HIS A 92 -2.44 29.74 43.91
N GLU A 93 -2.73 30.66 44.83
CA GLU A 93 -2.09 31.98 44.89
C GLU A 93 -0.66 31.85 45.44
N ILE A 94 0.33 32.40 44.73
CA ILE A 94 1.74 32.39 45.15
C ILE A 94 2.09 33.66 45.93
N GLU A 95 3.12 33.58 46.78
CA GLU A 95 3.54 34.70 47.62
C GLU A 95 4.19 35.84 46.81
N PRO A 96 4.01 37.13 47.21
CA PRO A 96 4.54 38.29 46.47
C PRO A 96 6.06 38.31 46.27
N GLU A 97 6.82 37.60 47.10
CA GLU A 97 8.27 37.49 46.96
C GLU A 97 8.71 36.70 45.71
N PHE A 98 7.79 35.99 45.06
CA PHE A 98 8.09 35.16 43.89
C PHE A 98 7.66 35.77 42.55
N TYR A 99 7.12 37.00 42.51
CA TYR A 99 6.75 37.64 41.26
C TYR A 99 7.05 39.14 41.25
N GLY A 100 7.14 39.72 40.06
CA GLY A 100 7.55 41.10 39.85
C GLY A 100 7.33 41.55 38.41
N PHE A 101 7.66 42.80 38.11
CA PHE A 101 7.51 43.38 36.77
C PHE A 101 8.60 44.42 36.45
N VAL A 102 8.80 44.67 35.17
CA VAL A 102 9.66 45.74 34.64
C VAL A 102 8.87 46.55 33.62
N ASN A 103 8.92 47.89 33.71
CA ASN A 103 8.34 48.78 32.70
C ASN A 103 9.38 49.17 31.64
N ALA A 104 8.91 49.48 30.43
CA ALA A 104 9.74 50.04 29.37
C ALA A 104 10.54 51.28 29.82
N ASP A 105 11.80 51.38 29.39
CA ASP A 105 12.66 52.54 29.69
C ASP A 105 12.09 53.81 29.03
N LYS A 106 11.81 54.82 29.87
CA LYS A 106 11.26 56.13 29.46
C LYS A 106 12.20 56.93 28.56
N ASN A 107 13.47 56.54 28.45
CA ASN A 107 14.48 57.20 27.63
C ASN A 107 14.69 56.54 26.26
N ASN A 108 13.94 55.48 25.94
CA ASN A 108 14.08 54.76 24.67
C ASN A 108 13.29 55.48 23.55
N ASP A 109 13.90 55.65 22.38
CA ASP A 109 13.35 56.40 21.22
C ASP A 109 12.19 55.65 20.49
N LYS A 110 11.65 54.57 21.10
CA LYS A 110 10.53 53.79 20.56
C LYS A 110 9.22 54.57 20.71
N ASP A 111 8.35 54.48 19.70
CA ASP A 111 7.01 55.05 19.75
C ASP A 111 6.23 54.47 20.94
N ALA A 112 5.34 55.26 21.54
CA ALA A 112 4.63 54.86 22.76
C ALA A 112 3.77 53.60 22.58
N ASP A 113 3.39 53.25 21.34
CA ASP A 113 2.66 52.02 21.00
C ASP A 113 3.55 50.77 20.94
N ASP A 114 4.88 50.92 20.87
CA ASP A 114 5.87 49.84 20.72
C ASP A 114 6.73 49.65 21.98
N GLN A 115 6.27 50.17 23.13
CA GLN A 115 6.95 50.03 24.41
C GLN A 115 6.73 48.63 24.99
N GLU A 116 7.83 47.99 25.42
CA GLU A 116 7.86 46.63 25.93
C GLU A 116 8.07 46.62 27.45
N SER A 117 7.11 46.04 28.17
CA SER A 117 7.15 45.82 29.62
C SER A 117 6.99 44.32 29.90
N TYR A 118 7.39 43.84 31.08
CA TYR A 118 7.38 42.42 31.42
C TYR A 118 6.75 42.16 32.79
N LEU A 119 5.96 41.11 32.89
CA LEU A 119 5.42 40.53 34.13
C LEU A 119 6.09 39.18 34.35
N ALA A 120 6.65 38.89 35.51
CA ALA A 120 7.44 37.69 35.71
C ALA A 120 7.23 37.02 37.07
N PHE A 121 7.50 35.72 37.14
CA PHE A 121 7.53 34.97 38.39
C PHE A 121 8.67 33.93 38.42
N ASP A 122 9.07 33.55 39.62
CA ASP A 122 10.09 32.53 39.89
C ASP A 122 9.47 31.14 39.76
N ILE A 123 10.00 30.29 38.88
CA ILE A 123 9.47 28.93 38.71
C ILE A 123 9.70 28.05 39.96
N GLN A 124 10.54 28.49 40.91
CA GLN A 124 10.67 27.84 42.21
C GLN A 124 9.39 27.94 43.06
N ALA A 125 8.51 28.89 42.77
CA ALA A 125 7.22 29.07 43.45
C ALA A 125 6.11 28.15 42.94
N LEU A 126 6.35 27.41 41.85
CA LEU A 126 5.36 26.50 41.28
C LEU A 126 4.97 25.43 42.29
N TYR A 127 3.67 25.17 42.49
CA TYR A 127 3.20 24.07 43.35
C TYR A 127 3.15 22.72 42.63
N SER A 128 3.02 22.72 41.30
CA SER A 128 2.99 21.59 40.37
C SER A 128 4.07 21.77 39.29
N ALA A 129 4.62 20.69 38.73
CA ALA A 129 5.55 20.78 37.60
C ALA A 129 5.23 19.71 36.54
N PRO A 130 4.92 20.11 35.29
CA PRO A 130 4.66 21.49 34.86
C PRO A 130 3.27 21.99 35.32
N PRO A 131 3.09 23.31 35.56
CA PRO A 131 1.76 23.88 35.78
C PRO A 131 0.95 23.87 34.49
N ARG A 132 -0.38 23.86 34.59
CA ARG A 132 -1.28 23.87 33.42
C ARG A 132 -1.87 25.25 33.14
N MET A 133 -1.98 26.09 34.17
CA MET A 133 -2.59 27.41 34.07
C MET A 133 -1.90 28.41 35.00
N VAL A 134 -1.54 29.58 34.47
CA VAL A 134 -1.05 30.72 35.25
C VAL A 134 -1.93 31.94 34.99
N GLU A 135 -2.40 32.58 36.06
CA GLU A 135 -3.20 33.79 36.01
C GLU A 135 -2.51 34.95 36.73
N PHE A 136 -2.39 36.10 36.05
CA PHE A 136 -1.97 37.38 36.62
C PHE A 136 -3.16 38.34 36.68
N GLU A 137 -3.33 39.03 37.80
CA GLU A 137 -4.18 40.23 37.90
C GLU A 137 -3.29 41.47 38.08
N VAL A 138 -3.32 42.37 37.10
CA VAL A 138 -2.36 43.48 36.99
C VAL A 138 -3.07 44.80 36.78
N GLU A 139 -2.69 45.82 37.54
CA GLU A 139 -3.20 47.18 37.33
C GLU A 139 -2.29 47.94 36.35
N THR A 140 -2.87 48.42 35.24
CA THR A 140 -2.15 49.11 34.16
C THR A 140 -2.84 50.42 33.78
N THR A 141 -2.10 51.40 33.25
CA THR A 141 -2.71 52.69 32.86
C THR A 141 -3.56 52.59 31.60
N ASP A 142 -3.15 51.74 30.65
CA ASP A 142 -3.76 51.63 29.32
C ASP A 142 -3.81 50.16 28.86
N GLU A 143 -4.62 49.89 27.85
CA GLU A 143 -4.71 48.58 27.19
C GLU A 143 -3.44 48.27 26.38
N ALA A 144 -3.05 47.00 26.34
CA ALA A 144 -1.88 46.53 25.61
C ALA A 144 -2.07 45.06 25.17
N GLU A 145 -1.21 44.61 24.25
CA GLU A 145 -1.13 43.21 23.86
C GLU A 145 -0.16 42.45 24.76
N TYR A 146 -0.46 41.18 25.00
CA TYR A 146 0.31 40.30 25.89
C TYR A 146 0.68 39.01 25.16
N SER A 147 1.93 38.59 25.30
CA SER A 147 2.46 37.33 24.79
C SER A 147 3.42 36.73 25.81
N VAL A 148 3.73 35.44 25.69
CA VAL A 148 4.83 34.86 26.48
C VAL A 148 6.16 35.38 25.92
N ALA A 149 7.09 35.76 26.80
CA ALA A 149 8.40 36.27 26.40
C ALA A 149 9.31 35.11 25.97
N GLU A 150 10.24 35.38 25.05
CA GLU A 150 11.33 34.43 24.77
C GLU A 150 12.31 34.38 25.94
N ALA A 151 12.99 33.25 26.15
CA ALA A 151 13.86 33.05 27.31
C ALA A 151 15.01 34.08 27.40
N ASP A 152 15.47 34.64 26.28
CA ASP A 152 16.49 35.68 26.22
C ASP A 152 15.93 37.11 26.35
N GLU A 153 14.60 37.28 26.27
CA GLU A 153 13.89 38.54 26.56
C GLU A 153 13.50 38.68 28.05
N VAL A 154 13.51 37.57 28.80
CA VAL A 154 13.10 37.57 30.22
C VAL A 154 14.04 38.43 31.06
N PRO A 155 13.52 39.40 31.84
CA PRO A 155 14.34 40.20 32.75
C PRO A 155 15.04 39.35 33.81
N SER A 156 16.24 39.77 34.21
CA SER A 156 16.97 39.14 35.31
C SER A 156 16.26 39.32 36.65
N LYS A 157 16.56 38.45 37.62
CA LYS A 157 16.06 38.59 39.00
C LYS A 157 16.47 39.93 39.62
N GLU A 158 17.61 40.50 39.21
CA GLU A 158 18.06 41.81 39.70
C GLU A 158 17.19 42.96 39.19
N GLU A 159 16.81 42.94 37.91
CA GLU A 159 15.94 43.97 37.30
C GLU A 159 14.52 43.93 37.88
N LEU A 160 14.05 42.75 38.29
CA LEU A 160 12.73 42.57 38.90
C LEU A 160 12.66 43.05 40.36
N LYS A 161 13.78 43.20 41.06
CA LYS A 161 13.81 43.60 42.48
C LYS A 161 13.15 44.95 42.74
N GLU A 162 13.23 45.88 41.79
CA GLU A 162 12.62 47.22 41.95
C GLU A 162 11.09 47.15 42.13
N SER A 163 10.46 46.06 41.66
CA SER A 163 9.02 45.80 41.79
C SER A 163 8.63 44.95 43.00
N GLY A 164 9.59 44.50 43.82
CA GLY A 164 9.37 43.68 45.02
C GLY A 164 9.75 42.19 44.90
N PHE A 165 10.24 41.74 43.74
CA PHE A 165 10.67 40.36 43.53
C PHE A 165 11.82 39.97 44.49
N GLY A 166 11.68 38.84 45.19
CA GLY A 166 12.64 38.34 46.17
C GLY A 166 12.58 38.98 47.56
N MET A 167 11.62 39.88 47.84
CA MET A 167 11.46 40.53 49.16
C MET A 167 10.32 39.90 49.97
N LYS A 168 10.61 39.40 51.18
CA LYS A 168 9.60 38.80 52.05
C LYS A 168 8.58 39.85 52.52
N ALA A 169 7.30 39.47 52.62
CA ALA A 169 6.19 40.34 53.03
C ALA A 169 6.35 41.01 54.44
N SER A 170 7.34 40.60 55.23
CA SER A 170 7.69 41.22 56.52
C SER A 170 8.65 42.42 56.42
N GLU A 171 9.26 42.68 55.25
CA GLU A 171 10.24 43.77 55.07
C GLU A 171 9.63 45.01 54.39
N THR A 172 8.34 44.99 54.07
CA THR A 172 7.59 46.11 53.45
C THR A 172 6.88 47.04 54.45
N ILE A 173 7.12 46.90 55.76
CA ILE A 173 6.76 47.90 56.78
C ILE A 173 7.89 47.98 57.82
N ALA A 174 8.79 48.97 57.67
CA ALA A 174 9.28 49.86 58.73
C ALA A 174 10.65 50.47 58.36
N GLU A 175 10.63 51.65 57.75
CA GLU A 175 11.57 52.68 58.18
C GLU A 175 11.19 53.12 59.60
N GLU A 176 12.22 53.30 60.43
CA GLU A 176 12.22 53.97 61.72
C GLU A 176 11.62 53.25 62.95
N SER A 177 12.56 52.86 63.81
CA SER A 177 12.66 53.26 65.23
C SER A 177 12.58 52.15 66.29
N THR A 178 13.78 51.79 66.75
CA THR A 178 14.24 51.78 68.15
C THR A 178 13.62 50.86 69.21
N GLU A 179 14.56 50.11 69.82
CA GLU A 179 14.77 49.91 71.27
C GLU A 179 14.30 48.62 71.97
N SER A 180 15.33 47.85 72.35
CA SER A 180 15.61 47.32 73.70
C SER A 180 15.10 45.93 74.12
N GLU A 181 16.09 45.01 74.20
CA GLU A 181 16.53 44.23 75.36
C GLU A 181 15.51 43.52 76.28
N ALA A 182 15.51 42.19 76.13
CA ALA A 182 15.98 41.20 77.12
C ALA A 182 15.27 41.00 78.48
N ASP A 183 14.72 39.78 78.59
CA ASP A 183 14.87 38.82 79.69
C ASP A 183 13.82 38.84 80.83
N THR A 184 13.05 37.75 80.95
CA THR A 184 13.08 36.80 82.10
C THR A 184 11.76 36.02 82.29
N ASN A 185 11.92 34.72 82.60
CA ASN A 185 11.05 33.81 83.38
C ASN A 185 9.91 33.01 82.69
N ALA A 186 10.10 31.68 82.71
CA ALA A 186 9.10 30.60 82.60
C ALA A 186 8.20 30.49 83.86
N PRO A 187 7.20 29.58 83.99
CA PRO A 187 6.62 28.59 83.04
C PRO A 187 5.06 28.59 82.96
N GLU A 188 4.53 27.64 82.17
CA GLU A 188 3.18 27.02 82.17
C GLU A 188 1.97 27.68 81.46
N GLU A 189 1.36 26.83 80.60
CA GLU A 189 0.01 26.80 80.00
C GLU A 189 -0.49 27.95 79.11
N ALA A 190 -0.57 27.70 77.79
CA ALA A 190 -1.67 28.16 76.95
C ALA A 190 -1.76 27.30 75.67
N ASP A 191 -2.92 26.66 75.51
CA ASP A 191 -3.38 25.86 74.37
C ASP A 191 -3.07 26.50 73.01
N ALA A 192 -2.29 25.79 72.20
CA ALA A 192 -2.47 25.80 70.75
C ALA A 192 -3.50 24.72 70.42
N LEU A 193 -4.72 25.15 70.10
CA LEU A 193 -5.80 24.33 69.59
C LEU A 193 -5.34 23.51 68.38
N GLU A 194 -5.41 22.19 68.54
CA GLU A 194 -5.17 21.17 67.53
C GLU A 194 -6.12 21.28 66.33
N LEU A 195 -5.57 21.16 65.11
CA LEU A 195 -6.27 20.64 63.94
C LEU A 195 -5.36 19.66 63.17
N SER A 196 -5.46 18.38 63.55
CA SER A 196 -5.14 17.14 62.81
C SER A 196 -3.69 16.89 62.30
N PRO A 197 -3.20 15.63 62.33
CA PRO A 197 -1.81 15.26 62.02
C PRO A 197 -1.51 15.12 60.51
N GLU A 198 -2.03 16.01 59.66
CA GLU A 198 -1.79 15.95 58.20
C GLU A 198 -0.69 16.89 57.68
N SER A 199 -0.05 17.73 58.51
CA SER A 199 0.83 18.80 58.03
C SER A 199 2.35 18.56 58.13
N THR A 200 2.84 17.32 58.29
CA THR A 200 4.30 17.00 58.23
C THR A 200 4.71 16.22 56.98
N ASN A 201 3.82 16.07 55.99
CA ASN A 201 4.10 15.43 54.70
C ASN A 201 4.46 16.41 53.56
N GLY A 202 4.62 17.71 53.84
CA GLY A 202 4.83 18.76 52.82
C GLY A 202 6.14 18.70 52.03
N GLY A 203 7.03 17.74 52.30
CA GLY A 203 8.28 17.52 51.56
C GLY A 203 8.35 16.20 50.77
N ARG A 204 7.23 15.48 50.59
CA ARG A 204 7.24 14.13 49.96
C ARG A 204 6.65 14.06 48.55
N LEU A 205 6.12 15.16 47.99
CA LEU A 205 5.43 15.16 46.69
C LEU A 205 6.10 16.08 45.66
N ARG A 206 7.23 15.65 45.08
CA ARG A 206 7.56 15.90 43.67
C ARG A 206 8.30 14.69 43.13
N ALA A 207 7.68 14.00 42.21
CA ALA A 207 8.30 13.27 41.11
C ALA A 207 7.37 13.53 39.93
N ALA A 208 7.88 13.52 38.70
CA ALA A 208 7.03 13.93 37.60
C ALA A 208 5.80 13.00 37.50
N GLN A 209 4.63 13.61 37.26
CA GLN A 209 3.37 12.88 37.27
C GLN A 209 3.41 11.74 36.24
N PRO A 210 2.73 10.61 36.51
CA PRO A 210 2.64 9.55 35.53
C PRO A 210 2.01 10.06 34.24
N GLY A 211 2.56 9.65 33.09
CA GLY A 211 2.22 10.28 31.83
C GLY A 211 3.03 9.77 30.64
N PRO A 212 2.83 10.38 29.46
CA PRO A 212 3.67 10.12 28.30
C PRO A 212 5.12 10.54 28.57
N VAL A 213 6.08 9.69 28.23
CA VAL A 213 7.52 9.97 28.37
C VAL A 213 7.97 10.80 27.17
N TYR A 214 8.51 12.00 27.43
CA TYR A 214 8.92 12.95 26.40
C TYR A 214 9.98 12.38 25.44
N GLY A 215 9.82 12.65 24.15
CA GLY A 215 10.69 12.15 23.08
C GLY A 215 10.56 10.65 22.82
N GLN A 216 9.59 9.97 23.45
CA GLN A 216 9.37 8.53 23.36
C GLN A 216 7.89 8.21 23.13
N PRO A 217 7.41 8.38 21.87
CA PRO A 217 6.05 8.00 21.49
C PRO A 217 5.73 6.59 22.01
N GLY A 218 4.72 6.50 22.89
CA GLY A 218 4.12 5.24 23.33
C GLY A 218 4.51 4.68 24.63
N VAL A 219 5.48 5.32 25.22
CA VAL A 219 5.87 5.02 26.56
C VAL A 219 4.98 5.89 27.43
N TYR A 220 3.88 5.32 27.89
CA TYR A 220 3.10 5.89 28.98
C TYR A 220 3.54 5.21 30.25
N ASP A 221 3.91 5.99 31.24
CA ASP A 221 4.32 5.45 32.52
C ASP A 221 3.25 5.67 33.59
N GLN A 222 3.11 4.66 34.44
CA GLN A 222 2.29 4.72 35.64
C GLN A 222 3.16 4.51 36.87
N GLU A 223 2.84 5.22 37.95
CA GLU A 223 3.49 4.98 39.24
C GLU A 223 3.00 3.65 39.81
N LEU A 224 3.93 2.81 40.24
CA LEU A 224 3.64 1.47 40.73
C LEU A 224 3.41 1.47 42.25
N SER A 225 2.51 0.60 42.70
CA SER A 225 2.34 0.32 44.14
C SER A 225 3.46 -0.57 44.66
N LEU A 226 4.21 -0.08 45.65
CA LEU A 226 5.39 -0.74 46.20
C LEU A 226 5.26 -0.94 47.71
N SER A 227 5.89 -2.00 48.24
CA SER A 227 6.13 -2.10 49.69
C SER A 227 7.17 -1.07 50.14
N ASN A 228 7.00 -0.48 51.33
CA ASN A 228 8.00 0.44 51.88
C ASN A 228 9.39 -0.23 52.02
N PRO A 229 10.47 0.38 51.49
CA PRO A 229 11.79 -0.22 51.59
C PRO A 229 12.30 -0.22 53.02
N GLN A 230 12.98 -1.30 53.42
CA GLN A 230 13.73 -1.39 54.67
C GLN A 230 15.22 -1.30 54.34
N PRO A 231 15.87 -0.13 54.52
CA PRO A 231 17.24 0.09 54.06
C PRO A 231 18.22 -0.81 54.83
N LYS A 232 19.01 -1.59 54.09
CA LYS A 232 20.22 -2.25 54.63
C LYS A 232 21.43 -1.44 54.20
N PHE A 233 22.34 -1.12 55.12
CA PHE A 233 23.51 -0.33 54.77
C PHE A 233 24.70 -1.23 54.46
N LEU A 234 25.23 -1.10 53.24
CA LEU A 234 26.43 -1.80 52.76
C LEU A 234 27.48 -0.75 52.39
N ASN A 235 28.64 -0.78 53.05
CA ASN A 235 29.74 0.15 52.79
C ASN A 235 29.37 1.65 52.85
N GLY A 236 28.38 2.02 53.65
CA GLY A 236 27.96 3.42 53.83
C GLY A 236 27.06 3.96 52.72
N ASN A 237 26.46 3.09 51.89
CA ASN A 237 25.37 3.38 50.97
C ASN A 237 24.18 2.45 51.27
N PRO A 238 22.94 2.86 51.00
CA PRO A 238 21.77 2.03 51.25
C PRO A 238 21.56 0.96 50.17
N GLU A 239 20.99 -0.15 50.58
CA GLU A 239 20.36 -1.19 49.77
C GLU A 239 18.85 -1.12 50.04
N LEU A 240 18.10 -0.71 49.02
CA LEU A 240 16.68 -0.40 49.08
C LEU A 240 15.92 -1.49 48.33
N GLY A 241 15.39 -2.48 49.06
CA GLY A 241 14.57 -3.56 48.51
C GLY A 241 13.08 -3.29 48.69
N MET A 242 12.29 -3.45 47.63
CA MET A 242 10.84 -3.32 47.64
C MET A 242 10.19 -4.43 46.80
N THR A 243 9.00 -4.88 47.22
CA THR A 243 8.17 -5.81 46.45
C THR A 243 7.21 -5.01 45.58
N VAL A 244 7.07 -5.40 44.32
CA VAL A 244 6.10 -4.84 43.38
C VAL A 244 4.73 -5.44 43.68
N ASN A 245 3.75 -4.61 44.01
CA ASN A 245 2.40 -5.07 44.35
C ASN A 245 1.46 -5.14 43.13
N GLU A 246 1.88 -4.62 41.98
CA GLU A 246 1.12 -4.74 40.73
C GLU A 246 1.07 -6.19 40.23
N THR A 247 0.11 -6.50 39.35
CA THR A 247 0.04 -7.78 38.64
C THR A 247 0.64 -7.63 37.24
N GLY A 248 1.18 -8.72 36.68
CA GLY A 248 1.59 -8.78 35.27
C GLY A 248 3.06 -8.45 34.97
N GLU A 249 3.43 -8.37 33.69
CA GLU A 249 4.75 -7.95 33.21
C GLU A 249 4.85 -6.43 33.03
N TRP A 250 6.00 -5.87 33.38
CA TRP A 250 6.23 -4.43 33.41
C TRP A 250 7.61 -4.07 32.88
N ARG A 251 7.72 -2.91 32.23
CA ARG A 251 8.99 -2.29 31.85
C ARG A 251 9.24 -1.04 32.67
N MET A 252 10.40 -0.93 33.33
CA MET A 252 10.74 0.25 34.12
C MET A 252 11.08 1.45 33.23
N THR A 253 10.42 2.59 33.42
CA THR A 253 10.63 3.81 32.61
C THR A 253 11.53 4.82 33.33
N ARG A 254 11.33 4.98 34.63
CA ARG A 254 12.08 5.86 35.54
C ARG A 254 11.82 5.49 37.00
N PHE A 255 12.64 6.01 37.91
CA PHE A 255 12.43 5.85 39.35
C PHE A 255 12.95 7.08 40.10
N ALA A 256 12.42 7.31 41.31
CA ALA A 256 12.86 8.40 42.17
C ALA A 256 13.22 7.85 43.54
N ILE A 257 14.35 8.31 44.08
CA ILE A 257 14.80 7.96 45.42
C ILE A 257 14.76 9.21 46.27
N LYS A 258 14.05 9.13 47.38
CA LYS A 258 13.80 10.25 48.29
C LYS A 258 14.25 9.92 49.69
N LYS A 259 14.63 10.95 50.44
CA LYS A 259 15.09 10.79 51.82
C LYS A 259 14.56 11.89 52.71
N ASP A 260 14.23 11.54 53.96
CA ASP A 260 13.97 12.54 55.00
C ASP A 260 15.13 13.54 55.14
N ARG A 261 14.77 14.83 55.19
CA ARG A 261 15.73 15.92 55.25
C ARG A 261 16.53 15.87 56.56
N ASN A 262 17.85 15.89 56.43
CA ASN A 262 18.77 16.00 57.56
C ASN A 262 19.99 16.81 57.13
N ASP A 263 20.02 18.08 57.50
CA ASP A 263 20.99 19.08 57.01
C ASP A 263 22.47 18.77 57.37
N SER A 264 22.76 17.67 58.09
CA SER A 264 24.12 17.18 58.32
C SER A 264 24.69 16.27 57.21
N ASN A 265 23.87 15.91 56.20
CA ASN A 265 24.28 15.00 55.14
C ASN A 265 25.24 15.65 54.13
N THR A 266 26.34 14.94 53.83
CA THR A 266 27.41 15.43 52.95
C THR A 266 27.40 14.82 51.54
N LYS A 267 26.43 13.94 51.24
CA LYS A 267 26.27 13.26 49.94
C LYS A 267 24.90 13.58 49.33
N SER A 268 24.85 13.78 48.01
CA SER A 268 23.60 13.72 47.24
C SER A 268 23.17 12.26 47.06
N ILE A 269 21.93 12.06 46.61
CA ILE A 269 21.49 10.79 46.02
C ILE A 269 21.84 10.83 44.53
N THR A 270 22.77 9.99 44.07
CA THR A 270 23.25 10.00 42.68
C THR A 270 23.56 8.58 42.19
N GLY A 271 23.88 8.46 40.89
CA GLY A 271 24.48 7.28 40.30
C GLY A 271 25.95 7.08 40.68
N PRO A 272 26.57 5.94 40.33
CA PRO A 272 25.98 4.80 39.63
C PRO A 272 24.97 4.03 40.48
N VAL A 273 23.88 3.54 39.86
CA VAL A 273 22.82 2.79 40.53
C VAL A 273 22.83 1.35 40.06
N ARG A 274 23.07 0.40 40.98
CA ARG A 274 22.89 -1.04 40.69
C ARG A 274 21.45 -1.46 40.99
N ILE A 275 20.80 -2.08 40.01
CA ILE A 275 19.43 -2.57 40.07
C ILE A 275 19.43 -4.10 39.94
N ARG A 276 18.76 -4.77 40.88
CA ARG A 276 18.50 -6.21 40.83
C ARG A 276 17.01 -6.51 40.86
N VAL A 277 16.58 -7.47 40.06
CA VAL A 277 15.22 -8.02 40.07
C VAL A 277 15.31 -9.48 40.52
N VAL A 278 14.59 -9.82 41.59
CA VAL A 278 14.59 -11.15 42.20
C VAL A 278 13.19 -11.75 42.09
N ARG A 279 13.08 -12.86 41.35
CA ARG A 279 11.85 -13.60 41.10
C ARG A 279 11.92 -14.96 41.78
N ASN A 280 10.96 -15.26 42.65
CA ASN A 280 10.91 -16.54 43.39
C ASN A 280 12.24 -16.91 44.06
N GLY A 281 12.97 -15.92 44.59
CA GLY A 281 14.27 -16.10 45.25
C GLY A 281 15.49 -16.19 44.31
N THR A 282 15.30 -16.11 43.00
CA THR A 282 16.37 -16.13 41.99
C THR A 282 16.54 -14.75 41.37
N THR A 283 17.79 -14.25 41.28
CA THR A 283 18.08 -12.99 40.60
C THR A 283 17.96 -13.18 39.08
N VAL A 284 17.00 -12.49 38.46
CA VAL A 284 16.75 -12.53 37.01
C VAL A 284 17.35 -11.34 36.26
N VAL A 285 17.58 -10.22 36.96
CA VAL A 285 18.31 -9.06 36.43
C VAL A 285 19.30 -8.58 37.48
N ASP A 286 20.52 -8.23 37.06
CA ASP A 286 21.56 -7.64 37.91
C ASP A 286 22.47 -6.73 37.06
N ARG A 287 22.22 -5.41 37.08
CA ARG A 287 22.95 -4.43 36.24
C ARG A 287 23.26 -3.15 37.00
N THR A 288 24.38 -2.51 36.67
CA THR A 288 24.78 -1.19 37.19
C THR A 288 24.68 -0.15 36.08
N PHE A 289 24.01 0.97 36.36
CA PHE A 289 23.82 2.07 35.42
C PHE A 289 24.63 3.28 35.90
N GLU A 290 25.57 3.74 35.08
CA GLU A 290 26.52 4.81 35.45
C GLU A 290 26.15 6.19 34.87
N ASP A 291 25.44 6.24 33.74
CA ASP A 291 25.16 7.47 32.96
C ASP A 291 23.65 7.71 32.71
N LEU A 292 22.83 7.64 33.77
CA LEU A 292 21.40 7.97 33.67
C LEU A 292 21.18 9.49 33.68
N TYR A 293 20.06 9.95 33.12
CA TYR A 293 19.65 11.33 33.32
C TYR A 293 19.12 11.48 34.75
N GLU A 294 19.69 12.41 35.51
CA GLU A 294 19.39 12.66 36.92
C GLU A 294 18.76 14.05 37.06
N LYS A 295 17.61 14.13 37.73
CA LYS A 295 16.99 15.40 38.12
C LYS A 295 17.00 15.48 39.65
N GLU A 296 17.80 16.39 40.20
CA GLU A 296 18.00 16.56 41.64
C GLU A 296 17.16 17.74 42.18
N TRP A 297 16.49 17.55 43.32
CA TRP A 297 15.81 18.63 44.05
C TRP A 297 15.90 18.44 45.57
N ASN A 298 15.22 19.30 46.33
CA ASN A 298 15.23 19.30 47.79
C ASN A 298 16.67 19.37 48.34
N TRP A 299 17.36 20.45 47.98
CA TRP A 299 18.76 20.68 48.31
C TRP A 299 18.91 21.20 49.75
N ASN A 300 19.94 20.74 50.46
CA ASN A 300 20.34 21.34 51.73
C ASN A 300 21.24 22.57 51.54
N SER A 301 21.54 23.25 52.65
CA SER A 301 22.47 24.39 52.71
C SER A 301 23.91 24.05 52.29
N LEU A 302 24.27 22.77 52.13
CA LEU A 302 25.56 22.29 51.65
C LEU A 302 25.52 21.91 50.15
N ASN A 303 24.45 22.26 49.45
CA ASN A 303 24.20 21.90 48.06
C ASN A 303 24.30 20.38 47.83
N LYS A 304 23.58 19.62 48.66
CA LYS A 304 23.33 18.18 48.49
C LYS A 304 21.84 17.91 48.38
N SER A 305 21.46 17.14 47.37
CA SER A 305 20.08 16.76 47.10
C SER A 305 19.65 15.57 47.98
N TYR A 306 18.45 15.66 48.56
CA TYR A 306 17.80 14.53 49.23
C TYR A 306 16.91 13.70 48.32
N ASP A 307 16.57 14.22 47.14
CA ASP A 307 15.59 13.63 46.25
C ASP A 307 16.08 13.71 44.79
N THR A 308 16.18 12.55 44.15
CA THR A 308 16.67 12.45 42.77
C THR A 308 15.78 11.51 41.95
N GLU A 309 15.31 11.99 40.78
CA GLU A 309 14.71 11.16 39.74
C GLU A 309 15.79 10.67 38.77
N PHE A 310 15.72 9.40 38.41
CA PHE A 310 16.57 8.75 37.44
C PHE A 310 15.72 8.28 36.27
N GLN A 311 15.98 8.82 35.09
CA GLN A 311 15.28 8.43 33.87
C GLN A 311 16.03 7.32 33.14
N LEU A 312 15.35 6.20 32.87
CA LEU A 312 15.91 5.05 32.17
C LEU A 312 15.71 5.19 30.65
N ILE A 313 14.47 5.42 30.20
CA ILE A 313 14.15 5.56 28.77
C ILE A 313 14.43 7.01 28.32
N PRO A 314 15.11 7.24 27.18
CA PRO A 314 15.38 6.29 26.08
C PRO A 314 16.63 5.42 26.21
N LYS A 315 17.53 5.71 27.16
CA LYS A 315 18.84 5.05 27.22
C LYS A 315 18.78 3.56 27.55
N VAL A 316 17.80 3.14 28.36
CA VAL A 316 17.61 1.77 28.84
C VAL A 316 16.16 1.37 28.59
N THR A 317 15.96 0.44 27.65
CA THR A 317 14.62 0.03 27.16
C THR A 317 14.27 -1.43 27.48
N ASP A 318 15.17 -2.16 28.13
CA ASP A 318 15.12 -3.62 28.29
C ASP A 318 15.11 -4.05 29.77
N LEU A 319 14.69 -3.18 30.68
CA LEU A 319 14.61 -3.47 32.12
C LEU A 319 13.20 -3.91 32.51
N TYR A 320 12.95 -5.22 32.45
CA TYR A 320 11.65 -5.84 32.73
C TYR A 320 11.56 -6.49 34.11
N PHE A 321 10.35 -6.52 34.69
CA PHE A 321 10.02 -7.19 35.94
C PHE A 321 8.54 -7.63 35.94
N GLN A 322 8.15 -8.46 36.90
CA GLN A 322 6.81 -8.98 37.06
C GLN A 322 6.20 -8.59 38.42
N GLY A 323 4.88 -8.60 38.49
CA GLY A 323 4.15 -8.51 39.74
C GLY A 323 4.62 -9.54 40.78
N GLY A 324 4.89 -9.08 42.00
CA GLY A 324 5.47 -9.91 43.07
C GLY A 324 6.99 -10.04 43.04
N ASP A 325 7.70 -9.54 42.02
CA ASP A 325 9.16 -9.47 42.03
C ASP A 325 9.66 -8.52 43.14
N ILE A 326 10.85 -8.83 43.68
CA ILE A 326 11.56 -7.94 44.61
C ILE A 326 12.61 -7.15 43.80
N ILE A 327 12.45 -5.83 43.76
CA ILE A 327 13.39 -4.90 43.13
C ILE A 327 14.31 -4.32 44.20
N ILE A 328 15.62 -4.39 43.97
CA ILE A 328 16.64 -3.92 44.89
C ILE A 328 17.51 -2.86 44.21
N PHE A 329 17.50 -1.64 44.76
CA PHE A 329 18.38 -0.54 44.34
C PHE A 329 19.56 -0.38 45.30
N ASN A 330 20.75 -0.17 44.73
CA ASN A 330 21.96 0.19 45.46
C ASN A 330 22.53 1.50 44.87
N PRO A 331 21.98 2.68 45.24
CA PRO A 331 22.49 3.98 44.77
C PRO A 331 23.70 4.45 45.59
N VAL A 332 24.34 5.53 45.14
CA VAL A 332 25.22 6.34 45.99
C VAL A 332 24.35 7.32 46.76
N ALA A 333 24.21 7.13 48.08
CA ALA A 333 23.34 7.97 48.91
C ALA A 333 23.85 8.04 50.37
N PRO A 334 23.32 8.97 51.20
CA PRO A 334 23.68 9.06 52.62
C PRO A 334 23.50 7.75 53.43
N PRO A 335 24.25 7.53 54.53
CA PRO A 335 24.24 6.27 55.29
C PRO A 335 23.20 6.19 56.42
N ASN A 336 22.16 7.04 56.42
CA ASN A 336 21.20 7.13 57.53
C ASN A 336 19.82 7.58 57.06
N GLY A 337 18.84 7.67 57.96
CA GLY A 337 17.52 8.24 57.69
C GLY A 337 16.53 7.26 57.03
N THR A 338 15.35 7.79 56.74
CA THR A 338 14.25 7.06 56.12
C THR A 338 14.24 7.33 54.62
N TYR A 339 14.30 6.25 53.84
CA TYR A 339 14.23 6.31 52.38
C TYR A 339 12.83 5.95 51.89
N ALA A 340 12.42 6.60 50.81
CA ALA A 340 11.29 6.21 50.00
C ALA A 340 11.75 6.05 48.54
N VAL A 341 11.14 5.11 47.84
CA VAL A 341 11.40 4.90 46.41
C VAL A 341 10.06 4.86 45.70
N GLN A 342 9.99 5.57 44.58
CA GLN A 342 8.89 5.50 43.63
C GLN A 342 9.45 4.94 42.32
N ILE A 343 8.67 4.07 41.68
CA ILE A 343 9.03 3.48 40.39
C ILE A 343 7.87 3.76 39.45
N TRP A 344 8.20 4.20 38.25
CA TRP A 344 7.24 4.23 37.15
C TRP A 344 7.57 3.12 36.17
N GLY A 345 6.52 2.46 35.72
CA GLY A 345 6.60 1.39 34.76
C GLY A 345 5.53 1.54 33.68
N GLN A 346 5.86 1.04 32.50
CA GLN A 346 4.88 0.76 31.48
C GLN A 346 4.35 -0.66 31.70
N ASP A 347 3.03 -0.78 31.74
CA ASP A 347 2.33 -2.05 31.77
C ASP A 347 2.56 -2.78 30.43
N MET A 348 3.10 -4.00 30.49
CA MET A 348 3.28 -4.85 29.31
C MET A 348 2.14 -5.87 29.16
N ASP A 349 1.27 -5.98 30.17
CA ASP A 349 0.12 -6.91 30.22
C ASP A 349 -1.22 -6.21 29.98
N ASN A 350 -1.25 -4.88 29.87
CA ASN A 350 -2.48 -4.12 29.68
C ASN A 350 -3.23 -4.64 28.44
N GLU A 351 -4.51 -4.98 28.64
CA GLU A 351 -5.34 -5.59 27.59
C GLU A 351 -5.29 -4.73 26.32
N SER A 352 -4.91 -5.37 25.21
CA SER A 352 -5.12 -4.84 23.87
C SER A 352 -6.53 -4.24 23.78
N GLN A 353 -6.65 -2.94 23.56
CA GLN A 353 -7.94 -2.32 23.23
C GLN A 353 -8.45 -2.80 21.85
N GLY A 354 -7.76 -3.77 21.23
CA GLY A 354 -7.90 -4.14 19.84
C GLY A 354 -7.30 -3.03 18.97
N HIS A 355 -6.40 -3.40 18.08
CA HIS A 355 -6.02 -2.50 17.00
C HIS A 355 -7.25 -2.19 16.16
N ARG A 356 -7.73 -0.95 16.24
CA ARG A 356 -8.87 -0.46 15.48
C ARG A 356 -8.50 0.83 14.80
N VAL A 357 -8.60 0.83 13.49
CA VAL A 357 -8.51 2.06 12.69
C VAL A 357 -9.92 2.51 12.38
N ASN A 358 -10.28 3.71 12.80
CA ASN A 358 -11.51 4.37 12.40
C ASN A 358 -11.25 5.05 11.07
N VAL A 359 -11.93 4.59 10.03
CA VAL A 359 -11.79 5.15 8.70
C VAL A 359 -12.95 6.11 8.46
N THR A 360 -12.64 7.36 8.16
CA THR A 360 -13.63 8.38 7.84
C THR A 360 -13.37 8.92 6.44
N GLY A 361 -14.38 8.89 5.58
CA GLY A 361 -14.32 9.54 4.28
C GLY A 361 -14.88 10.97 4.37
N ASN A 362 -14.04 11.96 4.14
CA ASN A 362 -14.45 13.36 4.05
C ASN A 362 -14.68 13.71 2.58
N GLY A 363 -15.95 13.69 2.17
CA GLY A 363 -16.36 13.88 0.77
C GLY A 363 -16.26 12.63 -0.11
N VAL A 364 -15.73 11.52 0.41
CA VAL A 364 -15.64 10.19 -0.23
C VAL A 364 -16.48 9.20 0.57
N GLU A 365 -17.34 8.40 -0.07
CA GLU A 365 -18.14 7.39 0.64
C GLU A 365 -17.37 6.07 0.73
N LEU A 366 -17.28 5.47 1.93
CA LEU A 366 -16.44 4.29 2.21
C LEU A 366 -17.24 3.12 2.79
N SER A 367 -16.78 1.89 2.56
CA SER A 367 -17.34 0.68 3.17
C SER A 367 -17.12 0.67 4.67
N GLU A 368 -17.80 -0.24 5.37
CA GLU A 368 -17.35 -0.57 6.72
C GLU A 368 -15.91 -1.05 6.64
N GLN A 369 -15.09 -0.56 7.55
CA GLN A 369 -13.70 -0.93 7.66
C GLN A 369 -13.55 -2.25 8.40
N LYS A 370 -12.60 -3.07 7.95
CA LYS A 370 -12.25 -4.34 8.59
C LYS A 370 -10.76 -4.34 8.89
N THR A 371 -10.43 -4.46 10.15
CA THR A 371 -9.05 -4.59 10.63
C THR A 371 -8.78 -6.04 10.99
N GLU A 372 -7.76 -6.63 10.38
CA GLU A 372 -7.35 -8.03 10.58
C GLU A 372 -5.85 -8.11 10.85
N GLY A 373 -5.41 -9.16 11.55
CA GLY A 373 -4.00 -9.37 11.91
C GLY A 373 -3.69 -9.01 13.36
N GLU A 374 -2.52 -9.44 13.83
CA GLU A 374 -2.01 -9.19 15.19
C GLU A 374 -0.73 -8.32 15.18
N ASP A 375 0.11 -8.42 14.15
CA ASP A 375 1.20 -7.51 13.73
C ASP A 375 1.92 -8.14 12.52
N PRO A 376 1.94 -7.55 11.31
CA PRO A 376 1.33 -6.29 10.93
C PRO A 376 -0.20 -6.38 10.86
N TYR A 377 -0.87 -5.33 11.30
CA TYR A 377 -2.29 -5.14 11.12
C TYR A 377 -2.60 -4.67 9.70
N LYS A 378 -3.74 -5.13 9.20
CA LYS A 378 -4.25 -4.80 7.88
C LYS A 378 -5.66 -4.25 8.04
N THR A 379 -5.81 -2.94 7.90
CA THR A 379 -7.14 -2.31 7.81
C THR A 379 -7.52 -2.20 6.35
N THR A 380 -8.62 -2.84 5.97
CA THR A 380 -9.17 -2.82 4.62
C THR A 380 -10.53 -2.17 4.61
N PHE A 381 -10.78 -1.38 3.57
CA PHE A 381 -12.08 -0.81 3.26
C PHE A 381 -12.11 -0.52 1.76
N THR A 382 -13.31 -0.37 1.20
CA THR A 382 -13.49 -0.04 -0.21
C THR A 382 -14.14 1.33 -0.35
N VAL A 383 -13.87 1.99 -1.47
CA VAL A 383 -14.61 3.20 -1.84
C VAL A 383 -16.00 2.78 -2.33
N LYS A 384 -17.09 3.21 -1.69
CA LYS A 384 -18.47 2.82 -2.05
C LYS A 384 -18.98 3.48 -3.34
N GLU A 385 -18.38 4.60 -3.70
CA GLU A 385 -18.78 5.39 -4.87
C GLU A 385 -17.58 6.08 -5.51
N ASN A 386 -17.61 6.15 -6.83
CA ASN A 386 -16.68 6.91 -7.65
C ASN A 386 -16.33 8.30 -7.06
N SER A 387 -15.07 8.51 -6.69
CA SER A 387 -14.61 9.72 -5.99
C SER A 387 -13.24 10.24 -6.45
N LEU A 388 -13.00 11.54 -6.31
CA LEU A 388 -11.66 12.13 -6.39
C LEU A 388 -10.96 11.97 -5.04
N PHE A 389 -9.80 11.32 -5.02
CA PHE A 389 -8.90 11.22 -3.88
C PHE A 389 -7.93 12.41 -3.88
N GLU A 390 -7.94 13.21 -2.81
CA GLU A 390 -7.07 14.38 -2.65
C GLU A 390 -5.86 14.05 -1.77
N ASN A 391 -6.12 13.43 -0.61
CA ASN A 391 -5.10 12.97 0.32
C ASN A 391 -5.68 12.00 1.34
N ALA A 392 -4.82 11.26 2.03
CA ALA A 392 -5.17 10.48 3.19
C ALA A 392 -4.38 10.97 4.40
N HIS A 393 -5.05 11.26 5.50
CA HIS A 393 -4.44 11.72 6.75
C HIS A 393 -4.68 10.67 7.84
N LEU A 394 -3.60 10.06 8.33
CA LEU A 394 -3.63 9.07 9.41
C LEU A 394 -3.08 9.68 10.68
N THR A 395 -3.85 9.61 11.74
CA THR A 395 -3.41 9.94 13.10
C THR A 395 -3.20 8.66 13.88
N LEU A 396 -1.95 8.39 14.22
CA LEU A 396 -1.52 7.18 14.91
C LEU A 396 -1.67 7.31 16.43
N SER A 397 -1.75 6.15 17.08
CA SER A 397 -1.62 6.04 18.53
C SER A 397 -0.34 6.75 19.00
N PRO A 398 -0.31 7.38 20.18
CA PRO A 398 0.93 7.97 20.70
C PRO A 398 2.00 6.90 20.81
N SER A 399 1.63 5.60 20.83
CA SER A 399 2.52 4.45 20.90
C SER A 399 3.22 3.93 19.68
N ALA A 400 2.96 4.55 18.54
CA ALA A 400 3.69 4.30 17.32
C ALA A 400 5.05 5.04 17.32
N ARG A 401 6.16 4.30 17.28
CA ARG A 401 7.48 4.88 16.95
C ARG A 401 7.65 4.94 15.43
N LEU A 402 8.09 6.08 14.89
CA LEU A 402 8.27 6.28 13.43
C LEU A 402 9.17 5.24 12.76
N GLU A 403 10.17 4.74 13.48
CA GLU A 403 11.16 3.76 13.02
C GLU A 403 10.67 2.31 13.10
N ASP A 404 9.58 2.06 13.83
CA ASP A 404 9.03 0.72 14.08
C ASP A 404 7.67 0.49 13.39
N VAL A 405 7.20 1.45 12.58
CA VAL A 405 5.94 1.31 11.85
C VAL A 405 6.11 1.41 10.35
N TYR A 406 5.82 0.29 9.67
CA TYR A 406 5.76 0.22 8.22
C TYR A 406 4.35 0.55 7.75
N PHE A 407 4.23 1.60 6.94
CA PHE A 407 2.96 2.00 6.36
C PHE A 407 2.97 1.84 4.85
N GLU A 408 1.95 1.13 4.37
CA GLU A 408 1.60 1.10 2.97
C GLU A 408 0.11 1.46 2.91
N LEU A 409 -0.22 2.47 2.10
CA LEU A 409 -1.60 2.79 1.75
C LEU A 409 -1.80 2.55 0.24
N PRO A 410 -1.65 1.31 -0.27
CA PRO A 410 -1.99 1.04 -1.65
C PRO A 410 -3.48 1.32 -1.85
N ILE A 411 -3.75 2.17 -2.82
CA ILE A 411 -5.08 2.41 -3.37
C ILE A 411 -5.09 1.76 -4.74
N GLU A 412 -5.93 0.75 -4.92
CA GLU A 412 -6.06 0.11 -6.23
C GLU A 412 -6.63 1.10 -7.26
N GLY A 413 -5.96 1.21 -8.41
CA GLY A 413 -6.46 1.97 -9.55
C GLY A 413 -6.16 3.47 -9.54
N LEU A 414 -5.06 3.94 -8.93
CA LEU A 414 -4.64 5.35 -8.97
C LEU A 414 -4.27 5.89 -10.38
N GLY A 415 -4.31 5.05 -11.42
CA GLY A 415 -3.96 5.41 -12.80
C GLY A 415 -2.46 5.35 -13.09
N ASP A 416 -2.11 5.20 -14.38
CA ASP A 416 -0.72 4.97 -14.80
C ASP A 416 0.26 6.07 -14.39
N GLY A 417 1.33 5.66 -13.71
CA GLY A 417 2.43 6.52 -13.28
C GLY A 417 2.13 7.39 -12.05
N VAL A 418 1.00 7.18 -11.37
CA VAL A 418 0.67 7.87 -10.11
C VAL A 418 1.13 7.04 -8.92
N THR A 419 1.88 7.67 -8.02
CA THR A 419 2.33 7.11 -6.74
C THR A 419 1.81 7.95 -5.58
N LEU A 420 1.90 7.45 -4.35
CA LEU A 420 1.60 8.23 -3.15
C LEU A 420 2.91 8.58 -2.43
N GLU A 421 3.18 9.87 -2.30
CA GLU A 421 4.23 10.37 -1.41
C GLU A 421 3.62 10.79 -0.09
N HIS A 422 4.36 10.64 1.01
CA HIS A 422 3.84 10.96 2.34
C HIS A 422 4.72 11.96 3.09
N GLU A 423 4.08 12.74 3.94
CA GLU A 423 4.69 13.64 4.91
C GLU A 423 4.38 13.11 6.32
N VAL A 424 5.36 13.11 7.22
CA VAL A 424 5.18 12.66 8.61
C VAL A 424 5.45 13.81 9.57
N LYS A 425 4.54 14.01 10.52
CA LYS A 425 4.65 14.99 11.61
C LYS A 425 4.52 14.29 12.96
N THR A 426 5.43 14.59 13.87
CA THR A 426 5.47 13.98 15.21
C THR A 426 5.08 15.01 16.25
N TYR A 427 4.15 14.65 17.11
CA TYR A 427 3.71 15.41 18.27
C TYR A 427 3.96 14.59 19.54
N SER A 428 3.91 15.25 20.69
CA SER A 428 4.14 14.58 21.98
C SER A 428 3.10 13.53 22.33
N ASP A 429 1.91 13.61 21.74
CA ASP A 429 0.76 12.77 22.02
C ASP A 429 0.22 12.02 20.79
N ARG A 430 0.82 12.17 19.59
CA ARG A 430 0.41 11.48 18.35
C ARG A 430 1.46 11.59 17.24
N VAL A 431 1.36 10.72 16.24
CA VAL A 431 2.07 10.86 14.96
C VAL A 431 1.04 11.03 13.86
N GLU A 432 1.24 11.99 12.98
CA GLU A 432 0.38 12.25 11.84
C GLU A 432 1.11 11.94 10.53
N ILE A 433 0.47 11.19 9.64
CA ILE A 433 0.98 10.88 8.31
C ILE A 433 -0.02 11.37 7.28
N THR A 434 0.44 12.11 6.28
CA THR A 434 -0.43 12.52 5.17
C THR A 434 0.13 12.07 3.83
N TRP A 435 -0.62 11.24 3.10
CA TRP A 435 -0.31 10.81 1.74
C TRP A 435 -0.94 11.73 0.71
N PHE A 436 -0.18 12.03 -0.35
CA PHE A 436 -0.59 12.85 -1.48
C PHE A 436 -0.29 12.13 -2.80
N PRO A 437 -1.18 12.23 -3.81
CA PRO A 437 -0.91 11.68 -5.14
C PRO A 437 0.18 12.48 -5.85
N THR A 438 1.18 11.78 -6.40
CA THR A 438 2.27 12.36 -7.19
C THR A 438 2.44 11.64 -8.51
N LYS A 439 2.83 12.36 -9.55
CA LYS A 439 3.17 11.80 -10.86
C LYS A 439 4.42 12.52 -11.38
N ASP A 440 5.43 11.75 -11.78
CA ASP A 440 6.73 12.27 -12.23
C ASP A 440 7.41 13.22 -11.22
N GLY A 441 7.21 12.97 -9.92
CA GLY A 441 7.74 13.80 -8.81
C GLY A 441 7.01 15.13 -8.59
N GLN A 442 5.87 15.37 -9.27
CA GLN A 442 5.00 16.52 -9.01
C GLN A 442 3.74 16.10 -8.25
N ARG A 443 3.39 16.89 -7.22
CA ARG A 443 2.19 16.68 -6.41
C ARG A 443 0.93 17.11 -7.16
N LEU A 444 -0.03 16.20 -7.24
CA LEU A 444 -1.34 16.43 -7.84
C LEU A 444 -2.31 16.96 -6.77
N SER A 445 -3.31 17.73 -7.19
CA SER A 445 -4.37 18.21 -6.29
C SER A 445 -5.39 17.12 -5.96
N SER A 446 -5.66 16.20 -6.90
CA SER A 446 -6.48 15.00 -6.69
C SER A 446 -6.25 13.97 -7.81
N VAL A 447 -6.72 12.74 -7.61
CA VAL A 447 -6.73 11.64 -8.60
C VAL A 447 -8.03 10.83 -8.48
N LYS A 448 -8.50 10.19 -9.54
CA LYS A 448 -9.74 9.41 -9.53
C LYS A 448 -9.53 8.04 -8.86
N VAL A 449 -10.43 7.63 -7.95
CA VAL A 449 -10.41 6.32 -7.25
C VAL A 449 -11.77 5.59 -7.26
N ALA A 450 -11.81 4.43 -7.95
CA ALA A 450 -13.05 3.85 -8.45
C ALA A 450 -13.91 3.30 -7.32
N LYS A 451 -15.22 3.21 -7.58
CA LYS A 451 -16.10 2.41 -6.75
C LYS A 451 -15.51 0.99 -6.65
N ASP A 452 -15.56 0.46 -5.43
CA ASP A 452 -15.02 -0.83 -4.99
C ASP A 452 -13.49 -0.92 -4.99
N SER A 453 -12.74 0.14 -5.35
CA SER A 453 -11.28 0.19 -5.16
C SER A 453 -10.94 -0.12 -3.70
N GLN A 454 -10.11 -1.14 -3.50
CA GLN A 454 -9.65 -1.51 -2.18
C GLN A 454 -8.56 -0.51 -1.74
N VAL A 455 -8.75 0.00 -0.52
CA VAL A 455 -7.73 0.71 0.21
C VAL A 455 -7.28 -0.20 1.33
N VAL A 456 -5.98 -0.48 1.37
CA VAL A 456 -5.38 -1.26 2.44
C VAL A 456 -4.45 -0.33 3.19
N LEU A 457 -4.71 -0.10 4.47
CA LEU A 457 -3.70 0.43 5.37
C LEU A 457 -3.01 -0.76 6.04
N ARG A 458 -1.71 -0.93 5.76
CA ARG A 458 -0.85 -1.84 6.50
C ARG A 458 -0.13 -1.06 7.58
N THR A 459 -0.16 -1.55 8.80
CA THR A 459 0.55 -0.98 9.95
C THR A 459 1.26 -2.12 10.68
N SER A 460 2.47 -1.91 11.19
CA SER A 460 3.18 -2.90 12.00
C SER A 460 3.69 -2.23 13.26
N TYR A 461 3.57 -2.84 14.43
CA TYR A 461 3.99 -2.19 15.68
C TYR A 461 4.80 -3.15 16.53
N ARG A 462 5.98 -2.71 16.96
CA ARG A 462 6.74 -3.40 18.02
C ARG A 462 6.01 -3.51 19.36
N SER A 463 4.96 -2.72 19.58
CA SER A 463 4.13 -2.72 20.78
C SER A 463 2.72 -2.35 20.37
N GLU A 464 1.71 -3.12 20.79
CA GLU A 464 0.34 -2.91 20.32
C GLU A 464 -0.17 -1.48 20.63
N PRO A 465 -0.94 -0.86 19.72
CA PRO A 465 -1.45 0.49 19.94
C PRO A 465 -2.43 0.54 21.12
N THR A 466 -2.26 1.56 21.94
CA THR A 466 -3.02 1.73 23.19
C THR A 466 -4.35 2.48 23.01
N ARG A 467 -4.64 2.97 21.80
CA ARG A 467 -5.93 3.56 21.40
C ARG A 467 -6.22 3.34 19.93
N SER A 468 -7.48 3.53 19.52
CA SER A 468 -7.86 3.53 18.12
C SER A 468 -7.17 4.65 17.35
N GLU A 469 -6.87 4.39 16.08
CA GLU A 469 -6.25 5.34 15.16
C GLU A 469 -7.30 5.88 14.20
N ASP A 470 -7.12 7.10 13.69
CA ASP A 470 -8.08 7.72 12.79
C ASP A 470 -7.44 7.93 11.41
N LEU A 471 -7.99 7.27 10.39
CA LEU A 471 -7.64 7.47 8.99
C LEU A 471 -8.73 8.29 8.31
N VAL A 472 -8.41 9.52 7.92
CA VAL A 472 -9.29 10.40 7.17
C VAL A 472 -8.90 10.40 5.70
N ILE A 473 -9.80 9.90 4.85
CA ILE A 473 -9.66 9.98 3.39
C ILE A 473 -10.35 11.25 2.91
N ASN A 474 -9.57 12.22 2.44
CA ASN A 474 -10.09 13.47 1.90
C ASN A 474 -10.27 13.37 0.39
N GLY A 475 -11.40 13.90 -0.07
CA GLY A 475 -11.74 13.90 -1.47
C GLY A 475 -13.10 14.49 -1.73
N SER A 476 -13.63 14.23 -2.92
CA SER A 476 -14.97 14.64 -3.26
C SER A 476 -15.66 13.62 -4.15
N ARG A 477 -16.98 13.50 -3.97
CA ARG A 477 -17.81 12.66 -4.82
C ARG A 477 -17.74 13.17 -6.26
N ASP A 478 -17.29 12.31 -7.16
CA ASP A 478 -17.29 12.63 -8.58
C ASP A 478 -18.61 12.10 -9.18
N LYS A 479 -19.66 12.94 -9.13
CA LYS A 479 -20.98 12.57 -9.67
C LYS A 479 -20.99 12.45 -11.20
N ASP A 480 -19.97 13.00 -11.85
CA ASP A 480 -19.75 12.92 -13.28
C ASP A 480 -18.79 11.79 -13.65
N TRP A 481 -18.30 11.04 -12.65
CA TRP A 481 -17.51 9.86 -12.89
C TRP A 481 -18.41 8.69 -13.24
N VAL A 482 -18.58 8.52 -14.53
CA VAL A 482 -18.92 7.26 -15.16
C VAL A 482 -17.69 6.36 -15.02
N ILE A 483 -17.84 5.16 -14.46
CA ILE A 483 -16.82 4.11 -14.66
C ILE A 483 -16.67 4.04 -16.18
N GLU A 484 -15.63 4.67 -16.74
CA GLU A 484 -15.22 4.35 -18.09
C GLU A 484 -15.03 2.84 -17.95
N PRO A 485 -15.81 2.00 -18.67
CA PRO A 485 -15.24 0.71 -18.96
C PRO A 485 -13.84 1.07 -19.50
N GLU A 486 -12.81 0.31 -19.15
CA GLU A 486 -11.91 0.10 -20.24
C GLU A 486 -12.69 -0.88 -21.11
N PRO A 487 -13.45 -0.47 -22.17
CA PRO A 487 -13.28 -1.27 -23.35
C PRO A 487 -11.80 -1.03 -23.62
N GLY A 488 -10.95 -1.94 -23.17
CA GLY A 488 -9.69 -2.08 -23.85
C GLY A 488 -10.13 -2.32 -25.27
N LEU A 489 -10.03 -1.31 -26.15
CA LEU A 489 -9.81 -1.59 -27.55
C LEU A 489 -8.77 -2.71 -27.53
N PRO A 490 -8.99 -3.85 -28.21
CA PRO A 490 -8.02 -4.94 -28.24
C PRO A 490 -6.79 -4.51 -29.06
N ILE A 491 -6.16 -3.43 -28.62
CA ILE A 491 -4.88 -2.92 -29.03
C ILE A 491 -3.92 -3.89 -28.38
N ALA A 492 -3.34 -4.72 -29.23
CA ALA A 492 -2.36 -5.68 -28.81
C ALA A 492 -1.27 -4.99 -27.94
N PRO A 493 -0.82 -5.63 -26.85
CA PRO A 493 0.24 -5.07 -26.03
C PRO A 493 1.46 -4.74 -26.90
N ILE A 494 1.97 -3.52 -26.73
CA ILE A 494 3.09 -2.97 -27.48
C ILE A 494 4.37 -3.57 -26.88
N GLU A 495 4.86 -4.69 -27.42
CA GLU A 495 6.28 -5.01 -27.26
C GLU A 495 7.06 -4.18 -28.28
N GLU A 496 7.64 -3.06 -27.82
CA GLU A 496 8.45 -2.18 -28.64
C GLU A 496 9.80 -2.85 -28.95
N LYS A 497 9.83 -3.70 -29.98
CA LYS A 497 11.06 -4.31 -30.51
C LYS A 497 11.16 -4.09 -32.03
N ASP A 498 12.09 -3.21 -32.38
CA ASP A 498 12.77 -2.99 -33.66
C ASP A 498 11.92 -3.03 -34.94
N VAL A 499 11.69 -1.85 -35.52
CA VAL A 499 11.35 -1.72 -36.95
C VAL A 499 12.43 -2.48 -37.75
N PRO A 500 12.06 -3.49 -38.56
CA PRO A 500 13.06 -4.31 -39.26
C PRO A 500 13.98 -3.44 -40.12
N PRO A 501 15.30 -3.69 -40.18
CA PRO A 501 16.22 -2.86 -40.95
C PRO A 501 15.85 -2.83 -42.44
N VAL A 502 16.24 -1.77 -43.14
CA VAL A 502 16.04 -1.69 -44.60
C VAL A 502 16.85 -2.78 -45.28
N THR A 503 16.22 -3.55 -46.16
CA THR A 503 16.94 -4.53 -46.99
C THR A 503 17.54 -3.83 -48.19
N PRO A 504 18.86 -3.93 -48.43
CA PRO A 504 19.48 -3.32 -49.60
C PRO A 504 18.86 -3.84 -50.91
N SER A 505 18.71 -2.94 -51.90
CA SER A 505 18.21 -3.32 -53.21
C SER A 505 19.07 -4.42 -53.85
N GLY A 506 18.41 -5.39 -54.48
CA GLY A 506 19.04 -6.55 -55.13
C GLY A 506 19.38 -7.71 -54.19
N GLU A 507 19.26 -7.54 -52.87
CA GLU A 507 19.40 -8.64 -51.91
C GLU A 507 18.09 -9.44 -51.75
N LYS A 508 18.19 -10.67 -51.23
CA LYS A 508 17.02 -11.49 -50.91
C LYS A 508 16.45 -11.08 -49.55
N CYS A 509 15.12 -10.98 -49.46
CA CYS A 509 14.49 -10.79 -48.16
C CYS A 509 14.73 -12.01 -47.26
N THR A 510 15.32 -11.77 -46.09
CA THR A 510 15.53 -12.77 -45.03
C THR A 510 14.72 -12.46 -43.77
N GLN A 511 14.11 -11.27 -43.70
CA GLN A 511 13.45 -10.74 -42.50
C GLN A 511 11.98 -11.20 -42.39
N ARG A 512 11.36 -11.62 -43.50
CA ARG A 512 9.99 -12.15 -43.53
C ARG A 512 9.76 -13.09 -44.71
N ASP A 513 8.61 -13.78 -44.71
CA ASP A 513 8.08 -14.43 -45.92
C ASP A 513 7.57 -13.35 -46.88
N THR A 514 8.01 -13.43 -48.14
CA THR A 514 7.62 -12.51 -49.22
C THR A 514 6.54 -13.09 -50.12
N LYS A 515 6.05 -14.29 -49.83
CA LYS A 515 4.85 -14.81 -50.50
C LYS A 515 3.65 -13.92 -50.15
N PRO A 516 2.82 -13.58 -51.15
CA PRO A 516 1.59 -12.88 -50.87
C PRO A 516 0.68 -13.68 -49.93
N ASP A 517 0.10 -12.99 -48.97
CA ASP A 517 -0.96 -13.49 -48.13
C ASP A 517 -2.25 -13.66 -48.93
N SER A 518 -3.07 -14.63 -48.54
CA SER A 518 -4.47 -14.66 -48.98
C SER A 518 -5.24 -13.54 -48.30
N ARG A 519 -6.14 -12.87 -49.03
CA ARG A 519 -7.06 -11.90 -48.43
C ARG A 519 -7.83 -12.53 -47.28
N GLN A 520 -7.83 -11.86 -46.13
CA GLN A 520 -8.56 -12.31 -44.95
C GLN A 520 -10.07 -12.20 -45.20
N PRO A 521 -10.87 -13.13 -44.66
CA PRO A 521 -12.32 -13.07 -44.76
C PRO A 521 -12.86 -11.81 -44.06
N ALA A 522 -14.07 -11.40 -44.41
CA ALA A 522 -14.76 -10.32 -43.71
C ALA A 522 -14.86 -10.63 -42.22
N ARG A 523 -14.52 -9.66 -41.38
CA ARG A 523 -14.70 -9.74 -39.92
C ARG A 523 -15.97 -9.01 -39.52
N SER A 524 -16.65 -9.46 -38.47
CA SER A 524 -17.68 -8.64 -37.84
C SER A 524 -17.04 -7.58 -36.97
N LEU A 525 -17.77 -6.50 -36.68
CA LEU A 525 -17.38 -5.60 -35.61
C LEU A 525 -17.55 -6.30 -34.27
N THR A 526 -16.60 -6.12 -33.36
CA THR A 526 -16.83 -6.51 -31.96
C THR A 526 -17.82 -5.54 -31.30
N ALA A 527 -18.40 -5.93 -30.16
CA ALA A 527 -19.30 -5.01 -29.46
C ALA A 527 -18.52 -3.77 -29.00
N SER A 528 -17.29 -3.95 -28.48
CA SER A 528 -16.36 -2.88 -28.14
C SER A 528 -16.14 -1.93 -29.32
N GLU A 529 -15.82 -2.46 -30.49
CA GLU A 529 -15.61 -1.67 -31.70
C GLU A 529 -16.87 -0.91 -32.17
N ALA A 530 -18.05 -1.48 -31.97
CA ALA A 530 -19.32 -0.86 -32.34
C ALA A 530 -19.73 0.25 -31.36
N LEU A 531 -19.31 0.18 -30.09
CA LEU A 531 -19.61 1.17 -29.05
C LEU A 531 -18.87 2.50 -29.24
N TYR A 532 -17.69 2.50 -29.86
CA TYR A 532 -16.88 3.71 -30.07
C TYR A 532 -17.42 4.71 -31.12
N GLY A 533 -18.60 4.44 -31.69
CA GLY A 533 -19.22 5.30 -32.68
C GLY A 533 -18.33 5.51 -33.92
N THR A 534 -18.17 6.76 -34.35
CA THR A 534 -17.32 7.11 -35.49
C THR A 534 -15.86 7.00 -35.09
N ARG A 535 -15.15 6.09 -35.74
CA ARG A 535 -13.74 5.78 -35.49
C ARG A 535 -12.87 6.35 -36.59
N ARG A 536 -11.83 7.09 -36.23
CA ARG A 536 -10.91 7.70 -37.21
C ARG A 536 -9.59 6.98 -37.14
N PHE A 537 -9.11 6.54 -38.27
CA PHE A 537 -7.82 5.89 -38.40
C PHE A 537 -6.87 6.85 -39.08
N VAL A 538 -5.74 7.09 -38.44
CA VAL A 538 -4.70 7.98 -38.96
C VAL A 538 -3.41 7.18 -39.01
N VAL A 539 -2.83 7.05 -40.19
CA VAL A 539 -1.47 6.53 -40.30
C VAL A 539 -0.49 7.69 -40.17
N ALA A 540 0.60 7.48 -39.45
CA ALA A 540 1.69 8.43 -39.38
C ALA A 540 3.05 7.72 -39.31
N SER A 541 4.03 8.21 -40.08
CA SER A 541 5.42 7.75 -39.97
C SER A 541 6.12 8.47 -38.80
N PRO A 542 6.78 7.74 -37.87
CA PRO A 542 7.47 8.34 -36.73
C PRO A 542 8.62 9.30 -37.13
N ASN A 543 9.29 9.02 -38.25
CA ASN A 543 10.33 9.88 -38.80
C ASN A 543 9.73 10.94 -39.74
N SER A 544 9.84 12.22 -39.37
CA SER A 544 9.39 13.37 -40.16
C SER A 544 10.37 13.75 -41.28
N SER A 545 10.92 12.78 -42.00
CA SER A 545 11.89 12.97 -43.09
C SER A 545 11.43 12.25 -44.37
N LYS A 546 12.24 12.33 -45.44
CA LYS A 546 12.00 11.55 -46.67
C LYS A 546 12.40 10.07 -46.52
N ASP A 547 13.22 9.75 -45.53
CA ASP A 547 13.76 8.41 -45.23
C ASP A 547 12.91 7.73 -44.14
N ARG A 548 11.69 7.37 -44.54
CA ARG A 548 10.67 6.78 -43.66
C ARG A 548 10.78 5.27 -43.74
N ILE A 549 11.06 4.61 -42.62
CA ILE A 549 11.25 3.16 -42.60
C ILE A 549 10.09 2.40 -41.97
N SER A 550 9.06 3.11 -41.47
CA SER A 550 7.89 2.52 -40.82
C SER A 550 6.64 3.41 -40.89
N SER A 551 5.49 2.78 -40.67
CA SER A 551 4.20 3.43 -40.41
C SER A 551 3.65 2.98 -39.06
N GLN A 552 3.12 3.93 -38.28
CA GLN A 552 2.30 3.66 -37.09
C GLN A 552 0.85 3.98 -37.41
N LEU A 553 -0.06 3.04 -37.09
CA LEU A 553 -1.49 3.27 -37.16
C LEU A 553 -1.98 3.84 -35.83
N TYR A 554 -2.83 4.85 -35.89
CA TYR A 554 -3.48 5.48 -34.75
C TYR A 554 -5.00 5.40 -34.91
N LEU A 555 -5.71 5.15 -33.81
CA LEU A 555 -7.15 5.20 -33.72
C LEU A 555 -7.56 6.39 -32.85
N GLN A 556 -8.37 7.29 -33.39
CA GLN A 556 -9.04 8.34 -32.63
C GLN A 556 -10.51 7.99 -32.43
N VAL A 557 -10.94 7.97 -31.17
CA VAL A 557 -12.32 7.72 -30.75
C VAL A 557 -12.76 8.80 -29.77
N GLN A 558 -14.05 9.06 -29.73
CA GLN A 558 -14.62 10.04 -28.82
C GLN A 558 -14.75 9.42 -27.43
N ASP A 559 -14.28 10.11 -26.40
CA ASP A 559 -14.58 9.80 -25.01
C ASP A 559 -15.98 10.31 -24.63
N GLU A 560 -16.40 9.97 -23.42
CA GLU A 560 -17.73 10.29 -22.90
C GLU A 560 -17.98 11.79 -22.73
N THR A 561 -16.91 12.59 -22.63
CA THR A 561 -16.98 14.06 -22.57
C THR A 561 -17.08 14.72 -23.95
N GLY A 562 -17.01 13.91 -25.01
CA GLY A 562 -17.05 14.37 -26.38
C GLY A 562 -15.68 14.75 -26.96
N ASN A 563 -14.59 14.53 -26.22
CA ASN A 563 -13.22 14.80 -26.67
C ASN A 563 -12.66 13.57 -27.40
N TYR A 564 -11.72 13.76 -28.33
CA TYR A 564 -11.13 12.64 -29.06
C TYR A 564 -9.83 12.19 -28.39
N LYS A 565 -9.80 10.95 -27.90
CA LYS A 565 -8.58 10.29 -27.43
C LYS A 565 -7.91 9.58 -28.62
N THR A 566 -6.58 9.60 -28.64
CA THR A 566 -5.77 8.95 -29.69
C THR A 566 -5.03 7.77 -29.08
N HIS A 567 -5.14 6.62 -29.72
CA HIS A 567 -4.53 5.37 -29.29
C HIS A 567 -3.62 4.84 -30.40
N GLU A 568 -2.44 4.32 -30.04
CA GLU A 568 -1.61 3.57 -30.98
C GLU A 568 -2.25 2.20 -31.24
N VAL A 569 -2.25 1.78 -32.50
CA VAL A 569 -2.83 0.50 -32.91
C VAL A 569 -1.69 -0.44 -33.30
N GLY A 570 -1.40 -1.40 -32.43
CA GLY A 570 -0.35 -2.40 -32.65
C GLY A 570 1.06 -1.80 -32.74
N PRO A 571 2.08 -2.65 -32.99
CA PRO A 571 3.46 -2.20 -33.14
C PRO A 571 3.66 -1.44 -34.45
N LYS A 572 4.73 -0.63 -34.50
CA LYS A 572 5.20 0.04 -35.72
C LYS A 572 5.42 -0.98 -36.84
N SER A 573 4.77 -0.77 -37.98
CA SER A 573 4.92 -1.66 -39.13
C SER A 573 6.24 -1.39 -39.86
N GLY A 574 6.92 -2.44 -40.32
CA GLY A 574 8.02 -2.30 -41.28
C GLY A 574 7.56 -1.78 -42.65
N TRP A 575 6.26 -1.88 -42.94
CA TRP A 575 5.66 -1.28 -44.13
C TRP A 575 5.51 0.23 -43.96
N VAL A 576 5.89 0.97 -45.00
CA VAL A 576 5.41 2.34 -45.22
C VAL A 576 4.26 2.24 -46.20
N TYR A 577 3.13 2.85 -45.86
CA TYR A 577 1.93 2.78 -46.68
C TYR A 577 1.11 4.05 -46.56
N ASN A 578 0.29 4.26 -47.59
CA ASN A 578 -0.54 5.44 -47.79
C ASN A 578 -1.80 5.04 -48.57
N ALA A 579 -2.63 6.01 -48.96
CA ALA A 579 -3.93 5.78 -49.55
C ALA A 579 -4.83 4.88 -48.67
N ILE A 580 -4.80 5.07 -47.35
CA ILE A 580 -5.57 4.26 -46.42
C ILE A 580 -7.07 4.48 -46.64
N ALA A 581 -7.84 3.40 -46.66
CA ALA A 581 -9.28 3.48 -46.77
C ALA A 581 -9.95 2.36 -45.99
N TYR A 582 -10.89 2.70 -45.13
CA TYR A 582 -11.69 1.72 -44.40
C TYR A 582 -12.79 1.14 -45.31
N ASN A 583 -12.90 -0.19 -45.36
CA ASN A 583 -13.93 -0.89 -46.11
C ASN A 583 -15.04 -1.38 -45.16
N ASP A 584 -16.23 -0.81 -45.29
CA ASP A 584 -17.40 -1.16 -44.47
C ASP A 584 -17.97 -2.56 -44.76
N LYS A 585 -17.53 -3.23 -45.84
CA LYS A 585 -18.03 -4.57 -46.22
C LYS A 585 -17.29 -5.71 -45.56
N ASP A 586 -16.01 -5.52 -45.26
CA ASP A 586 -15.18 -6.54 -44.62
C ASP A 586 -14.54 -6.05 -43.31
N ASN A 587 -14.74 -4.79 -42.95
CA ASN A 587 -14.25 -4.10 -41.76
C ASN A 587 -12.71 -3.99 -41.67
N TYR A 588 -11.98 -4.10 -42.79
CA TYR A 588 -10.53 -3.88 -42.84
C TYR A 588 -10.17 -2.49 -43.39
N ILE A 589 -8.95 -2.03 -43.10
CA ILE A 589 -8.32 -0.91 -43.81
C ILE A 589 -7.52 -1.47 -44.98
N TYR A 590 -7.61 -0.82 -46.13
CA TYR A 590 -6.75 -1.10 -47.28
C TYR A 590 -5.81 0.06 -47.52
N ALA A 591 -4.60 -0.23 -47.95
CA ALA A 591 -3.57 0.76 -48.25
C ALA A 591 -2.70 0.30 -49.43
N ILE A 592 -1.94 1.22 -50.01
CA ILE A 592 -0.89 0.91 -50.99
C ILE A 592 0.47 1.15 -50.35
N SER A 593 1.37 0.17 -50.47
CA SER A 593 2.72 0.30 -49.93
C SER A 593 3.55 1.33 -50.72
N GLU A 594 4.39 2.05 -49.99
CA GLU A 594 5.34 3.02 -50.52
C GLU A 594 6.80 2.58 -50.26
N PRO A 595 7.77 3.11 -51.02
CA PRO A 595 9.18 2.85 -50.78
C PRO A 595 9.68 3.34 -49.41
N ARG A 596 10.56 2.58 -48.76
CA ARG A 596 11.12 2.90 -47.43
C ARG A 596 12.34 3.84 -47.43
N THR A 597 12.99 4.03 -48.57
CA THR A 597 14.21 4.86 -48.63
C THR A 597 14.32 5.63 -49.94
N VAL A 598 15.12 6.70 -49.89
CA VAL A 598 15.46 7.55 -51.05
C VAL A 598 16.98 7.69 -51.14
N ASP A 599 17.55 7.62 -52.34
CA ASP A 599 18.94 7.98 -52.62
C ASP A 599 19.07 9.23 -53.50
N SER A 600 20.29 9.48 -54.01
CA SER A 600 20.57 10.60 -54.90
C SER A 600 19.88 10.52 -56.26
N VAL A 601 19.35 9.36 -56.62
CA VAL A 601 18.71 9.05 -57.89
C VAL A 601 17.19 8.98 -57.75
N GLY A 602 16.65 8.51 -56.61
CA GLY A 602 15.22 8.51 -56.29
C GLY A 602 14.84 7.50 -55.19
N HIS A 603 13.57 7.11 -55.11
CA HIS A 603 13.09 6.10 -54.15
C HIS A 603 13.64 4.70 -54.44
N ILE A 604 14.25 4.00 -53.50
CA ILE A 604 14.81 2.64 -53.72
C ILE A 604 13.81 1.57 -53.26
N GLU A 605 13.78 0.44 -53.97
CA GLU A 605 12.99 -0.74 -53.58
C GLU A 605 13.58 -1.40 -52.33
N ASP A 606 12.71 -1.79 -51.40
CA ASP A 606 13.08 -2.71 -50.31
C ASP A 606 12.52 -4.09 -50.66
N PRO A 607 13.36 -5.11 -50.96
CA PRO A 607 12.89 -6.44 -51.30
C PRO A 607 12.02 -7.12 -50.22
N CYS A 608 12.17 -6.73 -48.95
CA CYS A 608 11.28 -7.17 -47.88
C CYS A 608 10.01 -6.33 -47.81
N PHE A 609 9.98 -5.07 -48.23
CA PHE A 609 8.80 -4.21 -48.13
C PHE A 609 8.56 -3.45 -49.44
N PRO A 610 8.23 -4.18 -50.52
CA PRO A 610 8.19 -3.63 -51.87
C PRO A 610 7.07 -2.61 -52.08
N ALA A 611 7.29 -1.60 -52.90
CA ALA A 611 6.32 -0.56 -53.22
C ALA A 611 5.22 -1.03 -54.18
N GLY A 612 4.03 -0.42 -54.07
CA GLY A 612 2.87 -0.71 -54.94
C GLY A 612 2.15 -2.02 -54.64
N HIS A 613 2.36 -2.59 -53.45
CA HIS A 613 1.61 -3.73 -52.94
C HIS A 613 0.28 -3.27 -52.32
N LEU A 614 -0.76 -4.08 -52.49
CA LEU A 614 -2.02 -3.90 -51.79
C LEU A 614 -1.88 -4.50 -50.40
N LEU A 615 -2.10 -3.68 -49.38
CA LEU A 615 -2.06 -4.09 -47.99
C LEU A 615 -3.48 -4.14 -47.45
N GLN A 616 -3.82 -5.22 -46.75
CA GLN A 616 -5.02 -5.32 -45.93
C GLN A 616 -4.58 -5.25 -44.47
N ILE A 617 -5.13 -4.32 -43.70
CA ILE A 617 -4.65 -3.96 -42.37
C ILE A 617 -5.79 -4.12 -41.37
N ASN A 618 -5.53 -4.87 -40.30
CA ASN A 618 -6.47 -4.98 -39.20
C ASN A 618 -6.47 -3.64 -38.42
N PRO A 619 -7.62 -2.94 -38.36
CA PRO A 619 -7.70 -1.60 -37.76
C PRO A 619 -7.50 -1.53 -36.24
N TYR A 620 -7.41 -2.66 -35.53
CA TYR A 620 -7.27 -2.69 -34.07
C TYR A 620 -6.06 -3.47 -33.58
N THR A 621 -5.54 -4.40 -34.37
CA THR A 621 -4.27 -5.08 -34.04
C THR A 621 -3.07 -4.46 -34.76
N GLY A 622 -3.31 -3.68 -35.82
CA GLY A 622 -2.25 -3.11 -36.66
C GLY A 622 -1.57 -4.16 -37.56
N GLU A 623 -2.05 -5.41 -37.54
CA GLU A 623 -1.49 -6.50 -38.35
C GLU A 623 -1.70 -6.20 -39.84
N VAL A 624 -0.63 -6.32 -40.62
CA VAL A 624 -0.59 -6.01 -42.05
C VAL A 624 -0.45 -7.31 -42.84
N PHE A 625 -1.42 -7.58 -43.71
CA PHE A 625 -1.41 -8.68 -44.68
C PHE A 625 -1.01 -8.15 -46.06
N ASP A 626 0.06 -8.71 -46.62
CA ASP A 626 0.60 -8.33 -47.94
C ASP A 626 -0.09 -9.13 -49.03
N LEU A 627 -1.10 -8.55 -49.69
CA LEU A 627 -1.85 -9.24 -50.74
C LEU A 627 -1.08 -9.33 -52.06
N GLY A 628 0.06 -8.64 -52.18
CA GLY A 628 0.91 -8.63 -53.36
C GLY A 628 0.79 -7.38 -54.23
N ARG A 629 1.62 -7.35 -55.29
CA ARG A 629 1.81 -6.20 -56.16
C ARG A 629 0.61 -5.90 -57.05
N VAL A 630 0.11 -4.66 -57.00
CA VAL A 630 -0.95 -4.19 -57.88
C VAL A 630 -0.38 -3.85 -59.26
N GLN A 631 -0.99 -4.38 -60.31
CA GLN A 631 -0.61 -4.13 -61.70
C GLN A 631 -1.42 -2.97 -62.30
N GLY A 632 -0.78 -2.02 -62.96
CA GLY A 632 -1.46 -0.95 -63.71
C GLY A 632 -1.15 0.48 -63.26
N PHE A 633 -0.45 0.66 -62.14
CA PHE A 633 0.16 1.95 -61.78
C PHE A 633 1.23 2.36 -62.79
N LEU A 634 1.42 3.66 -63.01
CA LEU A 634 2.40 4.18 -63.97
C LEU A 634 3.75 4.47 -63.31
N GLY A 635 4.82 4.22 -64.05
CA GLY A 635 6.18 4.48 -63.59
C GLY A 635 6.85 3.21 -63.07
N GLU A 636 8.16 3.32 -62.86
CA GLU A 636 9.03 2.25 -62.35
C GLU A 636 9.98 2.88 -61.34
N LEU A 637 10.48 2.09 -60.39
CA LEU A 637 11.49 2.58 -59.46
C LEU A 637 12.82 2.89 -60.18
N PRO A 638 13.64 3.81 -59.63
CA PRO A 638 14.90 4.32 -60.19
C PRO A 638 15.87 3.26 -60.73
N GLU A 639 16.01 2.15 -60.00
CA GLU A 639 16.84 1.00 -60.37
C GLU A 639 16.43 0.30 -61.66
N HIS A 640 15.24 0.60 -62.17
CA HIS A 640 14.69 0.07 -63.41
C HIS A 640 14.40 1.17 -64.45
N ALA A 641 14.43 2.45 -64.04
CA ALA A 641 14.06 3.58 -64.87
C ALA A 641 15.26 4.21 -65.61
N SER A 642 15.06 4.50 -66.90
CA SER A 642 16.10 5.13 -67.75
C SER A 642 16.30 6.64 -67.53
N LYS A 643 15.38 7.33 -66.83
CA LYS A 643 15.38 8.79 -66.56
C LYS A 643 14.61 9.14 -65.27
N VAL A 644 15.27 9.03 -64.12
CA VAL A 644 14.63 9.18 -62.81
C VAL A 644 14.41 10.65 -62.44
N GLY A 645 13.25 10.99 -61.87
CA GLY A 645 12.91 12.35 -61.40
C GLY A 645 12.46 13.35 -62.48
N GLU A 646 12.58 13.01 -63.77
CA GLU A 646 12.16 13.87 -64.90
C GLU A 646 10.64 13.78 -65.17
N TYR A 647 10.01 12.66 -64.84
CA TYR A 647 8.59 12.37 -65.09
C TYR A 647 7.87 11.87 -63.83
N SER A 648 6.56 12.03 -63.82
CA SER A 648 5.67 11.56 -62.75
C SER A 648 5.75 10.04 -62.60
N ASN A 649 5.71 9.56 -61.36
CA ASN A 649 5.89 8.16 -60.99
C ASN A 649 4.94 7.80 -59.85
N ASP A 650 4.03 6.85 -60.10
CA ASP A 650 3.04 6.42 -59.12
C ASP A 650 3.66 5.49 -58.07
N LEU A 651 4.65 4.66 -58.44
CA LEU A 651 5.30 3.70 -57.55
C LEU A 651 6.34 4.35 -56.61
N GLY A 652 6.89 5.49 -56.99
CA GLY A 652 7.87 6.24 -56.19
C GLY A 652 7.22 7.23 -55.23
N SER A 653 6.31 6.78 -54.35
CA SER A 653 5.52 7.64 -53.43
C SER A 653 4.51 8.56 -54.16
N GLY A 654 3.99 8.07 -55.29
CA GLY A 654 3.01 8.80 -56.09
C GLY A 654 1.57 8.54 -55.68
N ILE A 655 1.23 7.30 -55.32
CA ILE A 655 -0.08 6.90 -54.79
C ILE A 655 -0.15 7.23 -53.30
N ASN A 656 -0.95 8.24 -52.95
CA ASN A 656 -0.97 8.82 -51.61
C ASN A 656 -2.36 9.08 -51.05
N ALA A 657 -3.41 8.99 -51.86
CA ALA A 657 -4.78 9.27 -51.42
C ALA A 657 -5.68 8.08 -51.75
N GLY A 658 -6.54 7.68 -50.80
CA GLY A 658 -7.36 6.48 -50.93
C GLY A 658 -8.75 6.65 -50.34
N THR A 659 -9.76 6.04 -50.96
CA THR A 659 -11.11 6.02 -50.40
C THR A 659 -11.94 4.86 -50.95
N PHE A 660 -12.93 4.41 -50.19
CA PHE A 660 -13.96 3.49 -50.68
C PHE A 660 -15.21 4.26 -51.09
N ASP A 661 -15.80 3.92 -52.24
CA ASP A 661 -17.16 4.39 -52.54
C ASP A 661 -18.22 3.55 -51.81
N SER A 662 -19.48 4.02 -51.84
CA SER A 662 -20.59 3.32 -51.17
C SER A 662 -20.88 1.92 -51.71
N ASN A 663 -20.33 1.57 -52.89
CA ASN A 663 -20.48 0.25 -53.50
C ASN A 663 -19.32 -0.69 -53.13
N GLY A 664 -18.40 -0.25 -52.26
CA GLY A 664 -17.25 -1.03 -51.83
C GLY A 664 -16.12 -1.08 -52.86
N LYS A 665 -16.07 -0.13 -53.81
CA LYS A 665 -14.93 -0.03 -54.74
C LYS A 665 -13.82 0.80 -54.13
N TYR A 666 -12.60 0.28 -54.20
CA TYR A 666 -11.42 0.98 -53.72
C TYR A 666 -10.87 1.91 -54.80
N TRP A 667 -10.77 3.20 -54.45
CA TRP A 667 -10.28 4.26 -55.32
C TRP A 667 -8.99 4.82 -54.75
N VAL A 668 -7.95 4.89 -55.58
CA VAL A 668 -6.67 5.52 -55.19
C VAL A 668 -6.28 6.60 -56.19
N ALA A 669 -5.68 7.67 -55.71
CA ALA A 669 -5.17 8.74 -56.54
C ALA A 669 -3.66 8.88 -56.41
N ALA A 670 -3.01 9.08 -57.56
CA ALA A 670 -1.59 9.41 -57.64
C ALA A 670 -1.37 10.93 -57.46
N SER A 671 -2.01 11.53 -56.47
CA SER A 671 -2.23 12.98 -56.41
C SER A 671 -1.04 13.76 -55.87
N SER A 672 0.00 13.10 -55.36
CA SER A 672 1.20 13.75 -54.82
C SER A 672 1.97 14.57 -55.85
N SER A 673 2.92 15.37 -55.38
CA SER A 673 3.86 16.11 -56.26
C SER A 673 4.75 15.21 -57.14
N TRP A 674 4.84 13.92 -56.84
CA TRP A 674 5.59 12.92 -57.62
C TRP A 674 4.69 12.04 -58.48
N GLY A 675 3.42 11.85 -58.10
CA GLY A 675 2.46 11.01 -58.81
C GLY A 675 1.94 11.60 -60.12
N ALA A 676 1.41 10.74 -60.99
CA ALA A 676 0.85 11.13 -62.30
C ALA A 676 -0.50 11.89 -62.20
N GLY A 677 -1.05 12.05 -60.99
CA GLY A 677 -2.34 12.68 -60.70
C GLY A 677 -3.54 11.99 -61.32
N ARG A 678 -3.40 10.67 -61.56
CA ARG A 678 -4.45 9.79 -62.05
C ARG A 678 -5.28 9.26 -60.91
N LEU A 679 -6.57 9.08 -61.17
CA LEU A 679 -7.48 8.31 -60.34
C LEU A 679 -7.55 6.87 -60.89
N TYR A 680 -7.41 5.90 -60.00
CA TYR A 680 -7.47 4.47 -60.29
C TYR A 680 -8.61 3.80 -59.49
N GLU A 681 -9.32 2.89 -60.14
CA GLU A 681 -10.14 1.87 -59.47
C GLU A 681 -9.27 0.63 -59.28
N VAL A 682 -9.11 0.16 -58.04
CA VAL A 682 -8.33 -1.03 -57.70
C VAL A 682 -9.26 -2.23 -57.52
N ASP A 683 -9.05 -3.28 -58.30
CA ASP A 683 -9.71 -4.58 -58.15
C ASP A 683 -8.96 -5.37 -57.07
N LEU A 684 -9.60 -5.53 -55.91
CA LEU A 684 -9.00 -6.19 -54.73
C LEU A 684 -8.74 -7.68 -54.93
N ASP A 685 -9.45 -8.35 -55.84
CA ASP A 685 -9.30 -9.80 -56.08
C ASP A 685 -8.25 -10.08 -57.17
N ARG A 686 -8.22 -9.24 -58.21
CA ARG A 686 -7.28 -9.39 -59.34
C ARG A 686 -5.95 -8.68 -59.14
N LEU A 687 -5.86 -7.80 -58.14
CA LEU A 687 -4.71 -6.93 -57.88
C LEU A 687 -4.35 -6.09 -59.12
N THR A 688 -5.36 -5.47 -59.73
CA THR A 688 -5.19 -4.59 -60.90
C THR A 688 -5.77 -3.21 -60.66
N ALA A 689 -5.06 -2.17 -61.08
CA ALA A 689 -5.48 -0.77 -61.04
C ALA A 689 -5.89 -0.28 -62.45
N THR A 690 -7.12 0.19 -62.59
CA THR A 690 -7.64 0.75 -63.85
C THR A 690 -7.80 2.26 -63.76
N SER A 691 -7.04 2.99 -64.57
CA SER A 691 -7.11 4.46 -64.59
C SER A 691 -8.41 4.97 -65.22
N LYS A 692 -9.10 5.91 -64.56
CA LYS A 692 -10.29 6.58 -65.12
C LYS A 692 -9.97 7.80 -65.97
N ASN A 693 -8.81 8.41 -65.72
CA ASN A 693 -8.38 9.60 -66.43
C ASN A 693 -7.27 9.24 -67.42
N LYS A 694 -7.40 9.71 -68.66
CA LYS A 694 -6.41 9.46 -69.72
C LYS A 694 -5.51 10.69 -69.91
N PHE A 695 -4.26 10.58 -69.45
CA PHE A 695 -3.20 11.57 -69.70
C PHE A 695 -2.06 10.97 -70.53
N PRO A 696 -1.25 11.80 -71.23
CA PRO A 696 0.02 11.35 -71.78
C PRO A 696 0.87 10.68 -70.70
N ALA A 697 1.51 9.55 -71.01
CA ALA A 697 2.28 8.75 -70.05
C ALA A 697 3.52 9.46 -69.47
N LYS A 698 3.86 10.67 -69.93
CA LYS A 698 5.03 11.44 -69.54
C LYS A 698 4.64 12.89 -69.26
N GLN A 699 4.41 13.20 -67.98
CA GLN A 699 4.22 14.55 -67.47
C GLN A 699 5.31 14.83 -66.43
N ALA A 700 5.92 16.02 -66.45
CA ALA A 700 6.94 16.36 -65.46
C ALA A 700 6.31 16.47 -64.06
N ALA A 701 6.87 15.74 -63.10
CA ALA A 701 6.32 15.54 -61.75
C ALA A 701 5.90 16.86 -61.07
N ALA A 702 6.81 17.84 -61.08
CA ALA A 702 6.66 19.13 -60.42
C ALA A 702 5.86 20.19 -61.19
N THR A 703 5.19 19.83 -62.31
CA THR A 703 4.43 20.84 -63.07
C THR A 703 3.21 21.28 -62.26
N PRO A 704 3.13 22.55 -61.81
CA PRO A 704 1.97 23.04 -61.09
C PRO A 704 0.74 22.95 -61.99
N TRP A 705 -0.37 22.48 -61.43
CA TRP A 705 -1.63 22.47 -62.18
C TRP A 705 -2.06 23.91 -62.49
N SER A 706 -2.65 24.13 -63.67
CA SER A 706 -3.23 25.42 -64.06
C SER A 706 -4.62 25.25 -64.67
N ILE A 707 -5.47 26.28 -64.52
CA ILE A 707 -6.83 26.32 -65.06
C ILE A 707 -6.77 26.14 -66.58
N GLY A 708 -7.39 25.05 -67.09
CA GLY A 708 -7.42 24.71 -68.52
C GLY A 708 -6.56 23.51 -68.93
N GLN A 709 -5.74 22.94 -68.03
CA GLN A 709 -5.08 21.65 -68.25
C GLN A 709 -6.06 20.49 -68.01
N ASN A 710 -5.94 19.40 -68.77
CA ASN A 710 -6.77 18.21 -68.60
C ASN A 710 -6.50 17.54 -67.22
N TYR A 711 -7.51 17.62 -66.34
CA TYR A 711 -7.94 16.82 -65.17
C TYR A 711 -6.96 16.05 -64.24
N ARG A 712 -5.88 16.67 -63.74
CA ARG A 712 -5.11 16.15 -62.60
C ARG A 712 -5.84 16.42 -61.26
N THR A 713 -6.07 15.41 -60.41
CA THR A 713 -6.36 15.65 -58.97
C THR A 713 -5.04 15.90 -58.24
N VAL A 714 -5.06 16.83 -57.29
CA VAL A 714 -3.87 17.27 -56.53
C VAL A 714 -4.16 17.41 -55.04
N SER A 715 -5.25 16.78 -54.59
CA SER A 715 -5.58 16.65 -53.17
C SER A 715 -4.78 15.51 -52.57
N GLU A 716 -3.96 15.77 -51.55
CA GLU A 716 -3.06 14.74 -51.00
C GLU A 716 -3.78 13.66 -50.19
N ASP A 717 -5.05 13.88 -49.86
CA ASP A 717 -5.99 12.85 -49.42
C ASP A 717 -7.38 13.12 -50.06
N ILE A 718 -8.21 12.08 -50.20
CA ILE A 718 -9.55 12.13 -50.77
C ILE A 718 -10.55 11.33 -49.95
N VAL A 719 -11.78 11.82 -49.88
CA VAL A 719 -12.85 11.22 -49.06
C VAL A 719 -14.13 11.10 -49.86
N ALA A 720 -14.69 9.90 -49.96
CA ALA A 720 -16.05 9.70 -50.46
C ALA A 720 -17.09 9.79 -49.33
N LEU A 721 -18.26 10.32 -49.66
CA LEU A 721 -19.42 10.34 -48.75
C LEU A 721 -20.45 9.31 -49.22
N SER A 722 -21.12 8.66 -48.27
CA SER A 722 -22.13 7.64 -48.55
C SER A 722 -23.35 8.19 -49.30
N ASP A 723 -23.72 9.45 -49.06
CA ASP A 723 -24.85 10.15 -49.71
C ASP A 723 -24.51 10.69 -51.11
N ALA A 724 -23.23 10.67 -51.50
CA ALA A 724 -22.73 11.15 -52.79
C ALA A 724 -21.79 10.12 -53.44
N PRO A 725 -22.28 8.90 -53.75
CA PRO A 725 -21.44 7.74 -54.04
C PRO A 725 -20.64 7.81 -55.35
N ASN A 726 -20.94 8.79 -56.20
CA ASN A 726 -20.21 9.03 -57.45
C ASN A 726 -19.08 10.06 -57.28
N TYR A 727 -18.87 10.59 -56.08
CA TYR A 727 -17.96 11.70 -55.83
C TYR A 727 -17.03 11.42 -54.65
N ALA A 728 -15.78 11.83 -54.80
CA ALA A 728 -14.83 12.01 -53.70
C ALA A 728 -14.46 13.48 -53.57
N TRP A 729 -13.97 13.88 -52.41
CA TRP A 729 -13.66 15.26 -52.06
C TRP A 729 -12.26 15.35 -51.49
N GLY A 730 -11.57 16.45 -51.74
CA GLY A 730 -10.22 16.68 -51.21
C GLY A 730 -9.90 18.17 -51.17
N ILE A 731 -8.86 18.57 -50.45
CA ILE A 731 -8.38 19.96 -50.50
C ILE A 731 -7.13 20.01 -51.37
N GLN A 732 -7.16 20.90 -52.36
CA GLN A 732 -6.04 21.11 -53.26
C GLN A 732 -4.78 21.48 -52.46
N SER A 733 -3.71 20.72 -52.68
CA SER A 733 -2.43 20.95 -52.04
C SER A 733 -1.73 22.20 -52.57
N GLY A 734 -1.07 22.93 -51.68
CA GLY A 734 -0.50 24.23 -52.03
C GLY A 734 0.67 24.21 -53.00
N TRP A 735 1.38 23.09 -53.16
CA TRP A 735 2.40 22.94 -54.20
C TRP A 735 1.80 23.02 -55.62
N ALA A 736 0.52 22.71 -55.77
CA ALA A 736 -0.21 22.77 -57.03
C ALA A 736 -0.93 24.12 -57.26
N ASN A 737 -0.68 25.15 -56.44
CA ASN A 737 -1.40 26.42 -56.50
C ASN A 737 -0.55 27.58 -57.06
N PRO A 738 -0.78 28.03 -58.30
CA PRO A 738 -0.02 29.11 -58.91
C PRO A 738 -0.54 30.54 -58.62
N SER A 739 -1.54 30.73 -57.74
CA SER A 739 -2.31 32.00 -57.62
C SER A 739 -1.78 32.97 -56.54
N THR A 740 -1.93 34.29 -56.78
CA THR A 740 -1.69 35.37 -55.78
C THR A 740 -2.89 36.35 -55.73
N PRO A 741 -3.52 36.62 -54.56
CA PRO A 741 -3.29 35.99 -53.25
C PRO A 741 -3.65 34.50 -53.27
N GLN A 742 -3.06 33.74 -52.34
CA GLN A 742 -3.23 32.29 -52.25
C GLN A 742 -4.69 31.95 -51.96
N LYS A 743 -5.24 31.03 -52.77
CA LYS A 743 -6.61 30.50 -52.60
C LYS A 743 -6.60 29.07 -52.08
N ILE A 744 -7.55 28.72 -51.25
CA ILE A 744 -7.76 27.35 -50.77
C ILE A 744 -8.96 26.77 -51.53
N TRP A 745 -8.76 25.66 -52.25
CA TRP A 745 -9.78 25.06 -53.09
C TRP A 745 -10.20 23.70 -52.54
N LEU A 746 -11.51 23.53 -52.33
CA LEU A 746 -12.12 22.22 -52.13
C LEU A 746 -12.38 21.58 -53.50
N GLU A 747 -11.74 20.45 -53.78
CA GLU A 747 -11.92 19.64 -54.98
C GLU A 747 -13.08 18.65 -54.78
N ARG A 748 -13.91 18.47 -55.81
CA ARG A 748 -14.86 17.37 -55.94
C ARG A 748 -14.56 16.56 -57.18
N ILE A 749 -14.25 15.29 -57.02
CA ILE A 749 -13.79 14.37 -58.04
C ILE A 749 -14.95 13.43 -58.39
N ASN A 750 -15.37 13.39 -59.65
CA ASN A 750 -16.33 12.39 -60.13
C ASN A 750 -15.61 11.06 -60.32
N LEU A 751 -15.94 10.03 -59.55
CA LEU A 751 -15.24 8.74 -59.56
C LEU A 751 -15.40 7.97 -60.88
N SER A 752 -16.51 8.15 -61.58
CA SER A 752 -16.76 7.47 -62.86
C SER A 752 -15.93 8.03 -64.03
N THR A 753 -15.68 9.35 -64.03
CA THR A 753 -14.99 10.05 -65.13
C THR A 753 -13.65 10.66 -64.73
N GLY A 754 -13.31 10.64 -63.44
CA GLY A 754 -12.27 11.39 -62.73
C GLY A 754 -12.21 12.89 -63.02
N LYS A 755 -13.34 13.50 -63.41
CA LYS A 755 -13.44 14.96 -63.61
C LYS A 755 -13.42 15.65 -62.24
N VAL A 756 -12.65 16.72 -62.10
CA VAL A 756 -12.55 17.52 -60.87
C VAL A 756 -13.27 18.87 -61.04
N ASP A 757 -14.21 19.18 -60.14
CA ASP A 757 -14.79 20.52 -59.95
C ASP A 757 -14.16 21.17 -58.69
N ARG A 758 -14.12 22.50 -58.58
CA ARG A 758 -13.49 23.21 -57.43
C ARG A 758 -14.35 24.32 -56.85
N ILE A 759 -14.30 24.47 -55.53
CA ILE A 759 -14.99 25.52 -54.76
C ILE A 759 -13.96 26.31 -53.96
N ASP A 760 -13.99 27.65 -54.05
CA ASP A 760 -13.10 28.53 -53.28
C ASP A 760 -13.58 28.61 -51.83
N ILE A 761 -12.78 28.12 -50.90
CA ILE A 761 -13.10 28.09 -49.46
C ILE A 761 -12.24 29.05 -48.62
N THR A 762 -11.41 29.86 -49.26
CA THR A 762 -10.40 30.72 -48.62
C THR A 762 -10.97 31.61 -47.51
N ASN A 763 -12.14 32.19 -47.75
CA ASN A 763 -12.78 33.17 -46.87
C ASN A 763 -13.98 32.60 -46.11
N LEU A 764 -14.15 31.28 -46.05
CA LEU A 764 -15.15 30.70 -45.17
C LEU A 764 -14.81 31.00 -43.71
N THR A 765 -15.82 31.38 -42.94
CA THR A 765 -15.68 31.73 -41.53
C THR A 765 -15.69 30.47 -40.67
N MET A 766 -14.70 30.36 -39.80
CA MET A 766 -14.60 29.36 -38.74
C MET A 766 -15.64 29.64 -37.64
N PRO A 767 -16.05 28.66 -36.83
CA PRO A 767 -16.90 28.91 -35.66
C PRO A 767 -16.34 29.97 -34.68
N SER A 768 -15.01 30.11 -34.62
CA SER A 768 -14.31 31.14 -33.83
C SER A 768 -14.41 32.56 -34.39
N GLY A 769 -15.02 32.76 -35.57
CA GLY A 769 -15.19 34.07 -36.22
C GLY A 769 -14.04 34.49 -37.15
N GLN A 770 -12.91 33.79 -37.15
CA GLN A 770 -11.80 34.01 -38.10
C GLN A 770 -12.10 33.39 -39.47
N THR A 771 -11.49 33.87 -40.56
CA THR A 771 -11.51 33.16 -41.85
C THR A 771 -10.59 31.95 -41.81
N LEU A 772 -10.85 30.93 -42.65
CA LEU A 772 -9.95 29.79 -42.84
C LEU A 772 -8.51 30.24 -43.17
N PHE A 773 -8.38 31.22 -44.07
CA PHE A 773 -7.08 31.80 -44.42
C PHE A 773 -6.37 32.44 -43.21
N GLY A 774 -7.12 33.14 -42.35
CA GLY A 774 -6.60 33.70 -41.12
C GLY A 774 -6.20 32.63 -40.11
N PHE A 775 -7.04 31.60 -39.93
CA PHE A 775 -6.80 30.48 -39.01
C PHE A 775 -5.48 29.78 -39.29
N LEU A 776 -5.13 29.65 -40.57
CA LEU A 776 -3.86 29.09 -41.03
C LEU A 776 -2.66 30.07 -40.92
N GLY A 777 -2.85 31.23 -40.29
CA GLY A 777 -1.80 32.23 -40.08
C GLY A 777 -1.45 33.05 -41.31
N ASN A 778 -2.38 33.22 -42.26
CA ASN A 778 -2.18 33.94 -43.52
C ASN A 778 -0.93 33.45 -44.30
N PRO A 779 -0.87 32.15 -44.62
CA PRO A 779 0.38 31.55 -45.08
C PRO A 779 0.75 32.02 -46.50
N ASN A 780 2.04 32.29 -46.72
CA ASN A 780 2.57 32.72 -48.02
C ASN A 780 2.45 31.63 -49.11
N LYS A 781 2.29 30.37 -48.70
CA LYS A 781 1.99 29.21 -49.56
C LYS A 781 0.81 28.48 -48.94
N ALA A 782 -0.15 28.05 -49.74
CA ALA A 782 -1.21 27.18 -49.24
C ALA A 782 -0.60 25.91 -48.60
N PRO A 783 -1.18 25.38 -47.51
CA PRO A 783 -0.68 24.17 -46.88
C PRO A 783 -0.95 22.93 -47.74
N VAL A 784 -0.28 21.85 -47.35
CA VAL A 784 -0.54 20.48 -47.81
C VAL A 784 -1.52 19.82 -46.84
N TRP A 785 -2.56 19.19 -47.39
CA TRP A 785 -3.60 18.50 -46.63
C TRP A 785 -3.50 17.00 -46.87
N GLY A 786 -2.80 16.31 -45.99
CA GLY A 786 -2.49 14.88 -46.14
C GLY A 786 -3.32 13.99 -45.24
N GLN A 787 -4.41 14.47 -44.64
CA GLN A 787 -5.33 13.60 -43.92
C GLN A 787 -6.74 13.98 -44.30
N GLY A 788 -7.62 12.99 -44.37
CA GLY A 788 -8.97 13.14 -44.86
C GLY A 788 -9.83 12.00 -44.36
N TRP A 789 -11.01 12.32 -43.82
CA TRP A 789 -11.98 11.28 -43.50
C TRP A 789 -13.41 11.84 -43.50
N ALA A 790 -14.38 10.93 -43.52
CA ALA A 790 -15.79 11.29 -43.42
C ALA A 790 -16.20 11.40 -41.94
N GLU A 791 -16.97 12.42 -41.62
CA GLU A 791 -17.74 12.48 -40.38
C GLU A 791 -19.16 12.01 -40.65
N SER A 792 -19.98 11.90 -39.60
CA SER A 792 -21.40 11.54 -39.78
C SER A 792 -22.14 12.53 -40.70
N GLY A 793 -22.94 11.99 -41.63
CA GLY A 793 -23.73 12.76 -42.59
C GLY A 793 -22.91 13.38 -43.73
N ASP A 794 -23.06 14.69 -43.92
CA ASP A 794 -22.49 15.48 -45.02
C ASP A 794 -21.25 16.28 -44.62
N THR A 795 -20.50 15.80 -43.63
CA THR A 795 -19.33 16.49 -43.06
C THR A 795 -18.06 15.72 -43.37
N LEU A 796 -17.03 16.45 -43.78
CA LEU A 796 -15.70 15.96 -44.13
C LEU A 796 -14.68 16.59 -43.19
N ALA A 797 -13.65 15.87 -42.79
CA ALA A 797 -12.53 16.46 -42.06
C ALA A 797 -11.26 16.36 -42.91
N PHE A 798 -10.44 17.41 -42.90
CA PHE A 798 -9.13 17.42 -43.56
C PHE A 798 -8.06 17.96 -42.63
N GLY A 799 -6.93 17.27 -42.59
CA GLY A 799 -5.77 17.58 -41.75
C GLY A 799 -4.55 18.00 -42.54
N LEU A 800 -3.70 18.82 -41.91
CA LEU A 800 -2.41 19.18 -42.47
C LEU A 800 -1.50 17.94 -42.60
N GLY A 801 -0.71 17.87 -43.66
CA GLY A 801 0.22 16.77 -43.90
C GLY A 801 1.56 17.23 -44.49
N GLY A 802 2.50 16.29 -44.62
CA GLY A 802 3.79 16.54 -45.24
C GLY A 802 4.60 17.63 -44.54
N SER A 803 5.17 18.56 -45.31
CA SER A 803 5.95 19.68 -44.76
C SER A 803 5.10 20.76 -44.06
N SER A 804 3.77 20.66 -44.12
CA SER A 804 2.86 21.63 -43.50
C SER A 804 2.48 21.28 -42.06
N SER A 805 2.72 20.04 -41.63
CA SER A 805 2.51 19.64 -40.24
C SER A 805 3.72 20.01 -39.38
N LYS A 806 3.54 20.77 -38.29
CA LYS A 806 4.60 21.19 -37.35
C LYS A 806 4.20 20.84 -35.92
N GLY A 807 5.14 20.33 -35.12
CA GLY A 807 4.97 20.22 -33.65
C GLY A 807 4.23 18.99 -33.16
N GLY A 808 4.38 17.83 -33.82
CA GLY A 808 3.83 16.54 -33.34
C GLY A 808 2.32 16.34 -33.54
N VAL A 809 1.58 17.42 -33.81
CA VAL A 809 0.12 17.41 -33.96
C VAL A 809 -0.29 18.15 -35.24
N SER A 810 -1.18 17.55 -36.02
CA SER A 810 -1.78 18.12 -37.22
C SER A 810 -3.08 18.86 -36.90
N GLN A 811 -3.27 20.03 -37.49
CA GLN A 811 -4.51 20.79 -37.39
C GLN A 811 -5.55 20.27 -38.39
N ILE A 812 -6.77 20.03 -37.94
CA ILE A 812 -7.89 19.55 -38.73
C ILE A 812 -8.94 20.64 -38.89
N VAL A 813 -9.55 20.72 -40.08
CA VAL A 813 -10.76 21.49 -40.34
C VAL A 813 -11.90 20.59 -40.78
N GLU A 814 -13.06 20.79 -40.17
CA GLU A 814 -14.30 20.06 -40.51
C GLU A 814 -15.17 20.93 -41.42
N ILE A 815 -15.54 20.39 -42.58
CA ILE A 815 -16.27 21.06 -43.64
C ILE A 815 -17.59 20.31 -43.88
N LYS A 816 -18.70 20.97 -43.59
CA LYS A 816 -20.03 20.46 -43.96
C LYS A 816 -20.38 20.94 -45.37
N VAL A 817 -20.55 20.01 -46.30
CA VAL A 817 -20.76 20.32 -47.73
C VAL A 817 -22.24 20.51 -48.11
N GLY A 818 -23.18 20.06 -47.29
CA GLY A 818 -24.61 20.11 -47.60
C GLY A 818 -25.03 18.95 -48.50
N ASN A 819 -25.91 19.21 -49.47
CA ASN A 819 -26.31 18.21 -50.46
C ASN A 819 -25.14 17.86 -51.40
N ALA A 820 -24.31 16.90 -51.00
CA ALA A 820 -23.06 16.54 -51.67
C ALA A 820 -23.28 16.01 -53.11
N ALA A 821 -24.44 15.40 -53.36
CA ALA A 821 -24.84 14.89 -54.67
C ALA A 821 -25.39 15.98 -55.63
N ALA A 822 -25.66 17.19 -55.15
CA ALA A 822 -26.21 18.26 -55.97
C ALA A 822 -25.23 18.72 -57.07
N SER A 823 -25.75 19.49 -58.04
CA SER A 823 -24.89 20.21 -58.99
C SER A 823 -23.88 21.10 -58.24
N ILE A 824 -22.64 21.21 -58.74
CA ILE A 824 -21.56 21.87 -57.97
C ILE A 824 -21.91 23.30 -57.54
N GLY A 825 -22.63 24.06 -58.38
CA GLY A 825 -23.05 25.43 -58.05
C GLY A 825 -24.12 25.54 -56.95
N SER A 826 -24.74 24.43 -56.56
CA SER A 826 -25.70 24.35 -55.46
C SER A 826 -25.08 23.89 -54.14
N VAL A 827 -23.85 23.36 -54.17
CA VAL A 827 -23.10 22.96 -52.98
C VAL A 827 -22.62 24.23 -52.27
N LYS A 828 -22.88 24.33 -50.96
CA LYS A 828 -22.52 25.47 -50.13
C LYS A 828 -21.72 25.00 -48.91
N PRO A 829 -20.39 24.81 -49.04
CA PRO A 829 -19.58 24.34 -47.92
C PRO A 829 -19.51 25.40 -46.82
N ARG A 830 -19.49 24.95 -45.57
CA ARG A 830 -19.22 25.78 -44.38
C ARG A 830 -18.28 25.05 -43.44
N ILE A 831 -17.41 25.78 -42.76
CA ILE A 831 -16.58 25.20 -41.71
C ILE A 831 -17.42 25.04 -40.45
N VAL A 832 -17.37 23.87 -39.83
CA VAL A 832 -18.18 23.51 -38.66
C VAL A 832 -17.39 23.25 -37.40
N GLY A 833 -16.08 22.99 -37.54
CA GLY A 833 -15.22 22.67 -36.42
C GLY A 833 -13.75 22.62 -36.80
N THR A 834 -12.93 22.49 -35.76
CA THR A 834 -11.49 22.22 -35.85
C THR A 834 -11.10 21.19 -34.83
N ARG A 835 -10.12 20.35 -35.16
CA ARG A 835 -9.60 19.27 -34.31
C ARG A 835 -8.09 19.14 -34.47
N THR A 836 -7.55 18.13 -33.80
CA THR A 836 -6.13 17.75 -33.86
C THR A 836 -6.00 16.25 -34.11
N ALA A 837 -4.97 15.86 -34.86
CA ALA A 837 -4.60 14.47 -35.10
C ALA A 837 -3.07 14.28 -35.03
N PRO A 838 -2.54 13.05 -34.94
CA PRO A 838 -1.10 12.83 -35.06
C PRO A 838 -0.52 13.48 -36.32
N SER A 839 0.62 14.17 -36.22
CA SER A 839 1.29 14.69 -37.41
C SER A 839 2.35 13.75 -37.94
N SER A 840 2.49 13.64 -39.25
CA SER A 840 3.74 13.17 -39.86
C SER A 840 3.92 13.63 -41.31
N TYR A 841 5.09 13.33 -41.86
CA TYR A 841 5.38 13.60 -43.27
C TYR A 841 4.63 12.62 -44.21
N ASN A 842 4.43 11.33 -43.82
CA ASN A 842 3.49 10.39 -44.49
C ASN A 842 2.31 10.18 -43.57
N THR A 843 1.35 11.07 -43.68
CA THR A 843 0.12 10.87 -42.97
C THR A 843 -0.99 10.73 -43.97
N ASP A 844 -2.00 9.97 -43.56
CA ASP A 844 -3.21 9.71 -44.30
C ASP A 844 -4.32 9.40 -43.31
N GLY A 845 -5.57 9.65 -43.72
CA GLY A 845 -6.73 9.49 -42.86
C GLY A 845 -7.77 8.56 -43.46
N THR A 846 -8.52 7.88 -42.61
CA THR A 846 -9.80 7.30 -43.01
C THR A 846 -10.72 7.19 -41.80
N SER A 847 -11.99 6.88 -42.00
CA SER A 847 -12.92 6.66 -40.89
C SER A 847 -13.86 5.50 -41.15
N ALA A 848 -14.24 4.84 -40.06
CA ALA A 848 -15.38 3.97 -40.00
C ALA A 848 -16.51 4.71 -39.29
N ILE A 849 -17.57 5.03 -40.03
CA ILE A 849 -18.78 5.62 -39.43
C ILE A 849 -19.39 4.64 -38.42
N ALA A 850 -20.00 5.18 -37.37
CA ALA A 850 -20.74 4.39 -36.39
C ALA A 850 -21.76 3.48 -37.10
N PRO A 851 -21.87 2.19 -36.72
CA PRO A 851 -22.93 1.34 -37.24
C PRO A 851 -24.30 1.86 -36.76
N ASP A 852 -25.34 1.71 -37.59
CA ASP A 852 -26.71 2.13 -37.27
C ASP A 852 -27.28 1.40 -36.04
N THR A 853 -26.79 0.19 -35.78
CA THR A 853 -27.15 -0.64 -34.62
C THR A 853 -25.88 -1.22 -34.02
N VAL A 854 -25.70 -1.04 -32.71
CA VAL A 854 -24.66 -1.74 -31.95
C VAL A 854 -25.13 -3.18 -31.74
N PRO A 855 -24.37 -4.21 -32.16
CA PRO A 855 -24.72 -5.60 -31.87
C PRO A 855 -24.76 -5.84 -30.37
N GLU A 856 -25.74 -6.60 -29.87
CA GLU A 856 -25.71 -7.02 -28.46
C GLU A 856 -24.51 -7.95 -28.22
N PRO A 857 -23.78 -7.77 -27.11
CA PRO A 857 -22.69 -8.67 -26.74
C PRO A 857 -23.16 -10.11 -26.64
N VAL A 858 -22.33 -11.05 -27.07
CA VAL A 858 -22.62 -12.48 -26.88
C VAL A 858 -22.32 -12.85 -25.43
N ASP A 859 -23.31 -13.39 -24.72
CA ASP A 859 -23.10 -14.00 -23.40
C ASP A 859 -22.22 -15.26 -23.56
N PRO A 860 -21.08 -15.35 -22.88
CA PRO A 860 -20.26 -16.56 -22.93
C PRO A 860 -20.93 -17.71 -22.17
N LEU A 861 -20.50 -18.94 -22.50
CA LEU A 861 -20.78 -20.11 -21.68
C LEU A 861 -19.69 -20.25 -20.62
N VAL A 862 -20.04 -20.73 -19.43
CA VAL A 862 -19.08 -21.09 -18.37
C VAL A 862 -19.20 -22.58 -18.08
N GLU A 863 -18.05 -23.21 -17.87
CA GLU A 863 -17.91 -24.60 -17.46
C GLU A 863 -16.85 -24.65 -16.34
N LYS A 864 -17.11 -25.39 -15.26
CA LYS A 864 -16.21 -25.52 -14.12
C LYS A 864 -15.99 -26.99 -13.80
N ASP A 865 -14.77 -27.45 -14.04
CA ASP A 865 -14.38 -28.83 -13.81
C ASP A 865 -13.40 -28.94 -12.63
N ALA A 866 -13.49 -30.05 -11.89
CA ALA A 866 -12.41 -30.47 -11.01
C ALA A 866 -11.30 -31.12 -11.84
N VAL A 867 -10.05 -30.75 -11.56
CA VAL A 867 -8.88 -31.29 -12.27
C VAL A 867 -8.50 -32.68 -11.74
N GLU A 868 -8.73 -32.92 -10.45
CA GLU A 868 -8.31 -34.11 -9.72
C GLU A 868 -9.56 -34.84 -9.18
N ASP A 869 -9.47 -36.17 -9.07
CA ASP A 869 -10.56 -37.04 -8.60
C ASP A 869 -10.69 -37.09 -7.07
N HIS A 870 -9.76 -36.47 -6.34
CA HIS A 870 -9.76 -36.29 -4.90
C HIS A 870 -8.82 -35.14 -4.50
N ALA A 871 -8.98 -34.60 -3.29
CA ALA A 871 -8.07 -33.58 -2.75
C ALA A 871 -6.69 -34.18 -2.42
N ILE A 872 -5.62 -33.47 -2.77
CA ILE A 872 -4.24 -33.92 -2.54
C ILE A 872 -3.74 -33.45 -1.17
N ALA A 873 -3.39 -34.38 -0.29
CA ALA A 873 -2.83 -34.07 1.03
C ALA A 873 -1.37 -33.60 0.93
N ASN A 874 -1.02 -32.57 1.72
CA ASN A 874 0.35 -32.01 1.78
C ASN A 874 1.22 -32.62 2.90
N GLY A 875 0.65 -33.46 3.77
CA GLY A 875 1.37 -34.13 4.87
C GLY A 875 1.50 -33.32 6.17
N ASP A 876 0.93 -32.11 6.21
CA ASP A 876 0.94 -31.17 7.34
C ASP A 876 -0.47 -30.84 7.87
N GLY A 877 -1.47 -31.61 7.44
CA GLY A 877 -2.88 -31.36 7.75
C GLY A 877 -3.60 -30.44 6.75
N THR A 878 -2.93 -29.99 5.69
CA THR A 878 -3.53 -29.20 4.59
C THR A 878 -3.71 -30.02 3.32
N TYR A 879 -4.60 -29.54 2.44
CA TYR A 879 -4.95 -30.17 1.17
C TYR A 879 -4.95 -29.16 0.02
N ASN A 880 -4.54 -29.60 -1.16
CA ASN A 880 -4.66 -28.82 -2.39
C ASN A 880 -5.85 -29.31 -3.22
N LEU A 881 -6.60 -28.35 -3.76
CA LEU A 881 -7.75 -28.54 -4.63
C LEU A 881 -7.48 -27.83 -5.95
N LYS A 882 -7.78 -28.45 -7.08
CA LYS A 882 -7.62 -27.82 -8.39
C LYS A 882 -8.90 -27.84 -9.20
N TYR A 883 -9.25 -26.70 -9.76
CA TYR A 883 -10.37 -26.50 -10.66
C TYR A 883 -9.89 -25.86 -11.96
N THR A 884 -10.63 -26.11 -13.04
CA THR A 884 -10.53 -25.36 -14.28
C THR A 884 -11.86 -24.70 -14.56
N ILE A 885 -11.85 -23.39 -14.81
CA ILE A 885 -13.03 -22.66 -15.28
C ILE A 885 -12.77 -22.29 -16.73
N THR A 886 -13.64 -22.75 -17.63
CA THR A 886 -13.57 -22.46 -19.06
C THR A 886 -14.70 -21.51 -19.43
N VAL A 887 -14.35 -20.31 -19.88
CA VAL A 887 -15.31 -19.33 -20.41
C VAL A 887 -15.23 -19.39 -21.93
N THR A 888 -16.32 -19.77 -22.60
CA THR A 888 -16.34 -20.07 -24.04
C THR A 888 -17.22 -19.08 -24.79
N ASN A 889 -16.72 -18.55 -25.91
CA ASN A 889 -17.54 -17.85 -26.90
C ASN A 889 -18.32 -18.88 -27.76
N PRO A 890 -19.66 -18.94 -27.67
CA PRO A 890 -20.44 -19.87 -28.47
C PRO A 890 -20.65 -19.42 -29.93
N ASP A 891 -20.42 -18.14 -30.23
CA ASP A 891 -20.65 -17.54 -31.56
C ASP A 891 -19.41 -17.67 -32.47
N LYS A 892 -19.63 -17.76 -33.77
CA LYS A 892 -18.58 -17.95 -34.78
C LYS A 892 -18.13 -16.67 -35.46
N ASN A 893 -18.86 -15.58 -35.26
CA ASN A 893 -18.70 -14.33 -35.97
C ASN A 893 -18.59 -13.12 -35.03
N MET A 894 -19.12 -13.17 -33.81
CA MET A 894 -19.12 -12.07 -32.83
C MET A 894 -18.36 -12.45 -31.55
N GLY A 895 -17.61 -11.50 -30.98
CA GLY A 895 -16.95 -11.68 -29.69
C GLY A 895 -17.94 -11.87 -28.55
N ALA A 896 -17.57 -12.68 -27.56
CA ALA A 896 -18.31 -12.81 -26.31
C ALA A 896 -17.68 -11.95 -25.23
N ILE A 897 -18.47 -11.28 -24.40
CA ILE A 897 -17.98 -10.35 -23.39
C ILE A 897 -18.46 -10.80 -22.02
N TYR A 898 -17.58 -10.69 -21.03
CA TYR A 898 -17.95 -10.81 -19.62
C TYR A 898 -17.31 -9.70 -18.81
N ASP A 899 -18.02 -9.22 -17.80
CA ASP A 899 -17.54 -8.15 -16.90
C ASP A 899 -16.64 -8.68 -15.80
N GLU A 900 -16.94 -9.87 -15.28
CA GLU A 900 -16.12 -10.53 -14.27
C GLU A 900 -16.28 -12.05 -14.31
N VAL A 901 -15.23 -12.74 -13.84
CA VAL A 901 -15.26 -14.17 -13.52
C VAL A 901 -15.09 -14.30 -12.02
N VAL A 902 -16.11 -14.86 -11.36
CA VAL A 902 -16.13 -15.04 -9.90
C VAL A 902 -16.09 -16.52 -9.59
N ASP A 903 -15.20 -16.90 -8.68
CA ASP A 903 -15.11 -18.24 -8.12
C ASP A 903 -15.64 -18.24 -6.69
N LYS A 904 -16.71 -18.96 -6.43
CA LYS A 904 -17.44 -18.94 -5.17
C LYS A 904 -17.40 -20.32 -4.51
N PRO A 905 -16.39 -20.59 -3.67
CA PRO A 905 -16.38 -21.80 -2.86
C PRO A 905 -17.47 -21.73 -1.79
N GLU A 906 -18.22 -22.81 -1.64
CA GLU A 906 -19.24 -22.97 -0.60
C GLU A 906 -18.93 -24.21 0.24
N PHE A 907 -17.77 -24.17 0.90
CA PHE A 907 -17.28 -25.27 1.72
C PHE A 907 -17.98 -25.35 3.09
N PRO A 908 -17.98 -26.51 3.76
CA PRO A 908 -18.45 -26.63 5.14
C PRO A 908 -17.64 -25.72 6.10
N ASN A 909 -18.26 -25.29 7.20
CA ASN A 909 -17.61 -24.47 8.24
C ASN A 909 -16.32 -25.07 8.82
N SER A 910 -16.18 -26.40 8.71
CA SER A 910 -14.99 -27.14 9.16
C SER A 910 -13.80 -27.03 8.21
N VAL A 911 -13.95 -26.40 7.04
CA VAL A 911 -12.90 -26.22 6.04
C VAL A 911 -12.51 -24.75 5.99
N LYS A 912 -11.25 -24.45 6.28
CA LYS A 912 -10.68 -23.11 6.18
C LYS A 912 -9.86 -23.00 4.90
N ILE A 913 -10.24 -22.09 4.00
CA ILE A 913 -9.41 -21.76 2.84
C ILE A 913 -8.24 -20.91 3.32
N LEU A 914 -7.02 -21.42 3.13
CA LEU A 914 -5.79 -20.74 3.50
C LEU A 914 -5.33 -19.80 2.39
N LYS A 915 -5.43 -20.28 1.14
CA LYS A 915 -4.93 -19.58 -0.04
C LYS A 915 -5.66 -20.06 -1.27
N THR A 916 -5.98 -19.13 -2.16
CA THR A 916 -6.45 -19.41 -3.51
C THR A 916 -5.50 -18.74 -4.49
N SER A 917 -4.95 -19.48 -5.43
CA SER A 917 -4.19 -18.95 -6.56
C SER A 917 -4.88 -19.29 -7.86
N TRP A 918 -4.76 -18.43 -8.86
CA TRP A 918 -5.30 -18.72 -10.17
C TRP A 918 -4.42 -18.15 -11.28
N THR A 919 -4.54 -18.73 -12.48
CA THR A 919 -3.94 -18.20 -13.70
C THR A 919 -4.94 -18.20 -14.84
N LYS A 920 -4.93 -17.17 -15.68
CA LYS A 920 -5.76 -17.02 -16.89
C LYS A 920 -4.91 -17.26 -18.13
N THR A 921 -5.40 -18.11 -19.01
CA THR A 921 -4.92 -18.28 -20.38
C THR A 921 -5.98 -17.75 -21.34
N ASP A 922 -5.57 -16.88 -22.27
CA ASP A 922 -6.46 -16.30 -23.29
C ASP A 922 -6.77 -17.27 -24.44
N GLU A 923 -7.62 -16.85 -25.37
CA GLU A 923 -8.08 -17.65 -26.50
C GLU A 923 -6.98 -17.96 -27.54
N PHE A 924 -5.83 -17.30 -27.42
CA PHE A 924 -4.66 -17.53 -28.25
C PHE A 924 -3.60 -18.40 -27.54
N GLY A 925 -3.86 -18.83 -26.31
CA GLY A 925 -2.96 -19.69 -25.52
C GLY A 925 -1.88 -18.92 -24.76
N ARG A 926 -2.04 -17.61 -24.57
CA ARG A 926 -1.10 -16.76 -23.85
C ARG A 926 -1.55 -16.60 -22.40
N LYS A 927 -0.61 -16.59 -21.46
CA LYS A 927 -0.91 -16.25 -20.07
C LYS A 927 -1.27 -14.77 -19.99
N ALA A 928 -2.50 -14.48 -19.59
CA ALA A 928 -3.10 -13.15 -19.62
C ALA A 928 -3.43 -12.60 -18.22
N GLY A 929 -3.23 -13.39 -17.16
CA GLY A 929 -3.42 -12.95 -15.79
C GLY A 929 -3.08 -14.03 -14.78
N SER A 930 -2.84 -13.62 -13.53
CA SER A 930 -2.72 -14.51 -12.38
C SER A 930 -2.96 -13.73 -11.11
N GLY A 931 -3.38 -14.41 -10.05
CA GLY A 931 -3.62 -13.78 -8.76
C GLY A 931 -3.50 -14.75 -7.60
N ILE A 932 -3.35 -14.19 -6.40
CA ILE A 932 -3.38 -14.90 -5.12
C ILE A 932 -4.34 -14.15 -4.20
N GLN A 933 -5.27 -14.86 -3.60
CA GLN A 933 -6.28 -14.35 -2.69
C GLN A 933 -6.36 -15.23 -1.44
N GLN A 934 -6.85 -14.65 -0.35
CA GLN A 934 -7.03 -15.31 0.95
C GLN A 934 -8.44 -15.01 1.47
N GLY A 935 -8.91 -15.79 2.44
CA GLY A 935 -10.28 -15.70 2.96
C GLY A 935 -11.21 -16.75 2.36
N ALA A 936 -12.50 -16.70 2.71
CA ALA A 936 -13.48 -17.72 2.32
C ALA A 936 -14.04 -17.56 0.90
N GLY A 937 -13.66 -16.49 0.19
CA GLY A 937 -14.29 -16.09 -1.08
C GLY A 937 -15.61 -15.32 -0.87
N PRO A 938 -16.33 -14.99 -1.96
CA PRO A 938 -16.02 -15.28 -3.36
C PRO A 938 -14.74 -14.59 -3.86
N PHE A 939 -14.03 -15.23 -4.78
CA PHE A 939 -12.79 -14.74 -5.37
C PHE A 939 -13.04 -14.20 -6.77
N LYS A 940 -12.63 -12.96 -7.02
CA LYS A 940 -12.69 -12.37 -8.37
C LYS A 940 -11.43 -12.77 -9.14
N LEU A 941 -11.59 -13.56 -10.19
CA LEU A 941 -10.47 -14.07 -10.98
C LEU A 941 -10.09 -13.12 -12.10
N ALA A 942 -11.04 -12.55 -12.83
CA ALA A 942 -10.74 -11.54 -13.83
C ALA A 942 -11.88 -10.54 -13.94
N GLY A 943 -11.55 -9.31 -14.32
CA GLY A 943 -12.53 -8.29 -14.73
C GLY A 943 -12.87 -8.40 -16.21
N TYR A 944 -13.32 -7.28 -16.77
CA TYR A 944 -13.87 -7.19 -18.11
C TYR A 944 -12.94 -7.81 -19.16
N ALA A 945 -13.46 -8.69 -20.00
CA ALA A 945 -12.73 -9.17 -21.16
C ALA A 945 -13.66 -9.58 -22.30
N GLU A 946 -13.11 -9.56 -23.51
CA GLU A 946 -13.73 -10.06 -24.72
C GLU A 946 -13.01 -11.34 -25.19
N ILE A 947 -13.77 -12.33 -25.65
CA ILE A 947 -13.29 -13.59 -26.22
C ILE A 947 -13.56 -13.59 -27.73
N GLN A 948 -12.51 -13.60 -28.56
CA GLN A 948 -12.68 -13.63 -30.00
C GLN A 948 -13.27 -14.96 -30.50
N PRO A 949 -14.09 -14.96 -31.59
CA PRO A 949 -14.64 -16.19 -32.15
C PRO A 949 -13.57 -17.21 -32.52
N ALA A 950 -13.87 -18.50 -32.33
CA ALA A 950 -12.96 -19.57 -32.71
C ALA A 950 -12.62 -19.51 -34.22
N GLY A 951 -11.33 -19.55 -34.54
CA GLY A 951 -10.81 -19.40 -35.91
C GLY A 951 -10.32 -17.99 -36.26
N THR A 952 -10.56 -16.99 -35.41
CA THR A 952 -10.05 -15.62 -35.59
C THR A 952 -8.53 -15.62 -35.55
N LYS A 953 -7.89 -15.02 -36.56
CA LYS A 953 -6.42 -14.94 -36.63
C LYS A 953 -5.91 -13.61 -36.11
N GLN A 954 -4.87 -13.66 -35.29
CA GLN A 954 -4.17 -12.49 -34.79
C GLN A 954 -2.70 -12.83 -34.55
N PHE A 955 -1.79 -12.09 -35.18
CA PHE A 955 -0.32 -12.28 -35.12
C PHE A 955 0.13 -13.73 -35.35
N GLY A 956 -0.43 -14.37 -36.37
CA GLY A 956 -0.12 -15.77 -36.70
C GLY A 956 -0.69 -16.82 -35.73
N GLN A 957 -1.41 -16.42 -34.68
CA GLN A 957 -2.14 -17.31 -33.78
C GLN A 957 -3.61 -17.40 -34.20
N THR A 958 -4.28 -18.50 -33.84
CA THR A 958 -5.69 -18.74 -34.15
C THR A 958 -6.46 -18.91 -32.85
N SER A 959 -7.47 -18.08 -32.63
CA SER A 959 -8.33 -18.15 -31.45
C SER A 959 -9.00 -19.52 -31.37
N ASN A 960 -8.96 -20.13 -30.19
CA ASN A 960 -9.72 -21.32 -29.83
C ASN A 960 -11.14 -20.99 -29.31
N GLY A 961 -11.46 -19.69 -29.14
CA GLY A 961 -12.74 -19.19 -28.62
C GLY A 961 -12.95 -19.36 -27.13
N LYS A 962 -11.88 -19.53 -26.33
CA LYS A 962 -11.98 -19.87 -24.90
C LYS A 962 -10.96 -19.13 -24.04
N HIS A 963 -11.41 -18.58 -22.91
CA HIS A 963 -10.54 -18.23 -21.79
C HIS A 963 -10.55 -19.36 -20.77
N VAL A 964 -9.37 -19.75 -20.27
CA VAL A 964 -9.22 -20.84 -19.31
C VAL A 964 -8.59 -20.31 -18.04
N PHE A 965 -9.22 -20.59 -16.91
CA PHE A 965 -8.73 -20.24 -15.58
C PHE A 965 -8.37 -21.51 -14.83
N GLU A 966 -7.10 -21.66 -14.48
CA GLU A 966 -6.65 -22.72 -13.59
C GLU A 966 -6.68 -22.16 -12.16
N VAL A 967 -7.50 -22.73 -11.29
CA VAL A 967 -7.69 -22.30 -9.90
C VAL A 967 -7.16 -23.38 -8.97
N GLU A 968 -6.23 -23.03 -8.09
CA GLU A 968 -5.65 -23.90 -7.08
C GLU A 968 -5.93 -23.33 -5.69
N MET A 969 -6.52 -24.14 -4.82
CA MET A 969 -6.83 -23.74 -3.44
C MET A 969 -6.08 -24.64 -2.46
N GLN A 970 -5.49 -24.03 -1.45
CA GLN A 970 -4.96 -24.72 -0.27
C GLN A 970 -5.96 -24.56 0.87
N VAL A 971 -6.42 -25.68 1.42
CA VAL A 971 -7.42 -25.73 2.50
C VAL A 971 -6.87 -26.48 3.71
N ALA A 972 -7.27 -26.03 4.90
CA ALA A 972 -7.12 -26.76 6.15
C ALA A 972 -8.48 -27.32 6.58
N ILE A 973 -8.46 -28.51 7.15
CA ILE A 973 -9.64 -29.19 7.67
C ILE A 973 -9.50 -29.22 9.18
N ASP A 974 -10.52 -28.75 9.91
CA ASP A 974 -10.55 -28.82 11.36
C ASP A 974 -10.41 -30.27 11.82
N ALA A 975 -9.47 -30.51 12.74
CA ALA A 975 -9.18 -31.83 13.30
C ALA A 975 -10.37 -32.47 14.01
N ASN A 976 -11.37 -31.67 14.41
CA ASN A 976 -12.61 -32.12 15.06
C ASN A 976 -13.81 -32.20 14.10
N ALA A 977 -13.60 -31.96 12.81
CA ALA A 977 -14.65 -31.99 11.81
C ALA A 977 -15.17 -33.41 11.58
N ALA A 978 -16.49 -33.63 11.70
CA ALA A 978 -17.10 -34.85 11.20
C ALA A 978 -16.87 -34.93 9.68
N ALA A 979 -16.27 -36.04 9.21
CA ALA A 979 -16.13 -36.28 7.77
C ALA A 979 -17.50 -36.12 7.10
N PRO A 980 -17.63 -35.25 6.07
CA PRO A 980 -18.89 -35.12 5.34
C PRO A 980 -19.26 -36.48 4.77
N LYS A 981 -20.56 -36.81 4.77
CA LYS A 981 -21.04 -38.09 4.24
C LYS A 981 -20.50 -38.27 2.82
N THR A 982 -19.76 -39.35 2.61
CA THR A 982 -19.13 -39.69 1.34
C THR A 982 -20.17 -39.68 0.21
N GLY A 983 -19.94 -38.85 -0.82
CA GLY A 983 -20.72 -38.85 -2.07
C GLY A 983 -21.77 -37.75 -2.27
N GLU A 984 -21.94 -36.77 -1.37
CA GLU A 984 -22.81 -35.61 -1.62
C GLU A 984 -21.99 -34.35 -1.89
N CYS A 985 -22.03 -33.86 -3.14
CA CYS A 985 -21.42 -32.58 -3.51
C CYS A 985 -22.49 -31.52 -3.79
N LYS A 986 -22.67 -30.62 -2.82
CA LYS A 986 -23.67 -29.55 -2.78
C LYS A 986 -23.12 -28.39 -1.95
N PRO A 987 -23.69 -27.19 -2.04
CA PRO A 987 -23.31 -26.09 -1.16
C PRO A 987 -23.26 -26.50 0.32
N GLY A 988 -22.12 -26.27 0.97
CA GLY A 988 -21.85 -26.66 2.35
C GLY A 988 -21.47 -28.13 2.57
N GLN A 989 -21.25 -28.91 1.50
CA GLN A 989 -20.81 -30.31 1.55
C GLN A 989 -19.66 -30.57 0.56
N GLY A 990 -18.64 -31.31 1.00
CA GLY A 990 -17.45 -31.58 0.17
C GLY A 990 -16.70 -30.29 -0.20
N PHE A 991 -15.91 -30.34 -1.27
CA PHE A 991 -15.29 -29.14 -1.84
C PHE A 991 -16.13 -28.63 -3.03
N PHE A 992 -17.35 -28.19 -2.73
CA PHE A 992 -18.25 -27.59 -3.72
C PHE A 992 -17.85 -26.16 -4.02
N ASN A 993 -17.74 -25.82 -5.31
CA ASN A 993 -17.32 -24.50 -5.75
C ASN A 993 -18.04 -24.11 -7.05
N THR A 994 -18.57 -22.90 -7.13
CA THR A 994 -19.33 -22.40 -8.30
C THR A 994 -18.56 -21.31 -9.03
N ALA A 995 -18.46 -21.41 -10.36
CA ALA A 995 -17.99 -20.31 -11.20
C ALA A 995 -19.18 -19.49 -11.67
N ILE A 996 -19.07 -18.17 -11.62
CA ILE A 996 -20.12 -17.23 -12.05
C ILE A 996 -19.51 -16.27 -13.08
N VAL A 997 -20.17 -16.15 -14.23
CA VAL A 997 -19.80 -15.24 -15.32
C VAL A 997 -21.08 -14.59 -15.85
N GLY A 998 -21.30 -13.33 -15.49
CA GLY A 998 -22.54 -12.62 -15.81
C GLY A 998 -23.77 -13.32 -15.25
N ASN A 999 -24.65 -13.79 -16.14
CA ASN A 999 -25.88 -14.53 -15.80
C ASN A 999 -25.72 -16.06 -15.83
N LYS A 1000 -24.50 -16.57 -16.08
CA LYS A 1000 -24.21 -18.01 -16.14
C LYS A 1000 -23.46 -18.45 -14.90
N GLU A 1001 -23.76 -19.66 -14.47
CA GLU A 1001 -23.05 -20.34 -13.39
C GLU A 1001 -22.83 -21.80 -13.76
N ASP A 1002 -21.73 -22.38 -13.28
CA ASP A 1002 -21.47 -23.81 -13.37
C ASP A 1002 -20.68 -24.30 -12.14
N ASP A 1003 -20.95 -25.52 -11.71
CA ASP A 1003 -20.49 -26.06 -10.43
C ASP A 1003 -19.39 -27.11 -10.63
N GLY A 1004 -18.28 -26.92 -9.91
CA GLY A 1004 -17.18 -27.88 -9.84
C GLY A 1004 -17.06 -28.49 -8.45
N CYS A 1005 -16.62 -29.75 -8.39
CA CYS A 1005 -16.50 -30.46 -7.13
C CYS A 1005 -15.28 -31.36 -7.05
N VAL A 1006 -14.42 -31.11 -6.05
CA VAL A 1006 -13.36 -32.06 -5.67
C VAL A 1006 -13.88 -32.96 -4.52
N PRO A 1007 -13.82 -34.30 -4.66
CA PRO A 1007 -14.17 -35.21 -3.56
C PRO A 1007 -13.21 -35.12 -2.36
N TYR A 1008 -13.73 -35.47 -1.18
CA TYR A 1008 -12.94 -35.54 0.06
C TYR A 1008 -11.92 -36.69 0.01
N PRO A 1009 -10.76 -36.59 0.68
CA PRO A 1009 -9.82 -37.71 0.81
C PRO A 1009 -10.51 -38.92 1.48
N GLU A 1010 -10.34 -40.12 0.90
CA GLU A 1010 -10.85 -41.36 1.50
C GLU A 1010 -10.12 -41.65 2.83
N GLU A 1011 -10.86 -41.87 3.93
CA GLU A 1011 -10.27 -42.35 5.19
C GLU A 1011 -9.65 -43.74 4.97
N GLY A 1012 -8.37 -43.90 5.28
CA GLY A 1012 -7.63 -45.15 5.11
C GLY A 1012 -8.25 -46.30 5.92
N THR A 1013 -8.61 -47.41 5.25
CA THR A 1013 -9.21 -48.60 5.89
C THR A 1013 -8.18 -49.59 6.47
N ASP A 1014 -6.89 -49.26 6.40
CA ASP A 1014 -5.80 -50.12 6.86
C ASP A 1014 -5.72 -50.17 8.40
N THR A 1015 -5.61 -51.37 8.95
CA THR A 1015 -5.43 -51.61 10.39
C THR A 1015 -3.94 -51.58 10.79
N VAL A 1016 -3.65 -51.19 12.03
CA VAL A 1016 -2.30 -51.09 12.60
C VAL A 1016 -2.18 -51.90 13.89
N ARG A 1017 -0.97 -52.20 14.35
CA ARG A 1017 -0.75 -52.84 15.66
C ARG A 1017 0.07 -51.94 16.57
N LEU A 1018 -0.38 -51.76 17.81
CA LEU A 1018 0.36 -51.04 18.84
C LEU A 1018 1.34 -51.99 19.54
N HIS A 1019 2.60 -51.56 19.65
CA HIS A 1019 3.64 -52.19 20.44
C HIS A 1019 4.11 -51.24 21.55
N LEU A 1020 3.83 -51.60 22.79
CA LEU A 1020 4.19 -50.84 23.98
C LEU A 1020 5.41 -51.44 24.68
N ALA A 1021 6.43 -50.63 24.91
CA ALA A 1021 7.58 -50.96 25.76
C ALA A 1021 7.45 -50.31 27.14
N LYS A 1022 7.32 -51.13 28.18
CA LYS A 1022 7.24 -50.65 29.56
C LYS A 1022 8.65 -50.47 30.13
N ILE A 1023 8.97 -49.27 30.61
CA ILE A 1023 10.32 -48.90 31.10
C ILE A 1023 10.27 -48.17 32.45
N SER A 1024 11.44 -47.88 33.04
CA SER A 1024 11.59 -46.94 34.16
C SER A 1024 11.57 -45.50 33.66
N SER A 1025 11.12 -44.55 34.48
CA SER A 1025 11.23 -43.11 34.20
C SER A 1025 12.67 -42.65 33.95
N ASP A 1026 13.65 -43.32 34.56
CA ASP A 1026 15.07 -43.00 34.39
C ASP A 1026 15.60 -43.37 33.00
N ASP A 1027 14.85 -44.20 32.26
CA ASP A 1027 15.27 -44.73 30.95
C ASP A 1027 14.61 -43.99 29.77
N LEU A 1028 13.57 -43.19 30.03
CA LEU A 1028 12.75 -42.54 29.00
C LEU A 1028 13.57 -41.66 28.05
N ASN A 1029 14.63 -41.02 28.56
CA ASN A 1029 15.51 -40.11 27.81
C ASN A 1029 16.85 -40.74 27.39
N LYS A 1030 17.00 -42.07 27.47
CA LYS A 1030 18.23 -42.74 27.01
C LYS A 1030 18.29 -42.81 25.49
N GLU A 1031 19.50 -42.71 24.94
CA GLU A 1031 19.77 -42.78 23.49
C GLU A 1031 19.22 -44.06 22.83
N ASN A 1032 19.13 -45.17 23.57
CA ASN A 1032 18.50 -46.41 23.14
C ASN A 1032 17.43 -46.89 24.13
N VAL A 1033 16.29 -46.21 24.12
CA VAL A 1033 15.14 -46.47 25.01
C VAL A 1033 14.50 -47.87 24.83
N LEU A 1034 14.77 -48.59 23.74
CA LEU A 1034 14.15 -49.89 23.44
C LEU A 1034 15.04 -51.12 23.77
N ALA A 1035 16.18 -50.91 24.43
CA ALA A 1035 17.12 -51.98 24.80
C ALA A 1035 16.49 -53.04 25.76
N GLU A 1036 16.91 -54.30 25.62
CA GLU A 1036 16.23 -55.45 26.22
C GLU A 1036 16.39 -55.60 27.74
N ALA A 1037 17.46 -55.04 28.32
CA ALA A 1037 17.83 -55.23 29.73
C ALA A 1037 17.00 -54.41 30.75
N GLU A 1038 16.14 -53.49 30.27
CA GLU A 1038 15.50 -52.46 31.12
C GLU A 1038 13.95 -52.49 31.07
N LYS A 1039 13.33 -53.52 30.47
CA LYS A 1039 11.86 -53.58 30.31
C LYS A 1039 11.15 -54.20 31.51
N LEU A 1040 10.06 -53.56 31.94
CA LEU A 1040 9.25 -53.99 33.10
C LEU A 1040 8.09 -54.91 32.65
N LYS A 1041 8.25 -56.21 32.84
CA LYS A 1041 7.39 -57.25 32.24
C LYS A 1041 6.12 -57.61 33.06
N THR A 1042 5.90 -57.03 34.23
CA THR A 1042 4.80 -57.43 35.15
C THR A 1042 3.62 -56.45 35.20
N ALA A 1043 3.62 -55.42 34.34
CA ALA A 1043 2.49 -54.50 34.19
C ALA A 1043 1.26 -55.15 33.53
N GLU A 1044 0.07 -54.60 33.75
CA GLU A 1044 -1.15 -54.93 33.00
C GLU A 1044 -1.79 -53.65 32.47
N PHE A 1045 -2.30 -53.71 31.24
CA PHE A 1045 -2.88 -52.58 30.52
C PHE A 1045 -4.24 -52.92 29.91
N GLU A 1046 -5.14 -51.94 29.92
CA GLU A 1046 -6.39 -51.92 29.18
C GLU A 1046 -6.37 -50.81 28.13
N LEU A 1047 -6.83 -51.11 26.92
CA LEU A 1047 -7.05 -50.16 25.84
C LEU A 1047 -8.54 -49.97 25.64
N ARG A 1048 -9.01 -48.72 25.54
CA ARG A 1048 -10.41 -48.36 25.34
C ARG A 1048 -10.54 -47.44 24.13
N THR A 1049 -11.62 -47.57 23.37
CA THR A 1049 -11.91 -46.64 22.25
C THR A 1049 -12.64 -45.42 22.76
N LEU A 1050 -12.29 -44.24 22.25
CA LEU A 1050 -12.98 -43.00 22.53
C LEU A 1050 -13.78 -42.53 21.29
N ASP A 1051 -14.89 -41.82 21.50
CA ASP A 1051 -15.49 -40.96 20.47
C ASP A 1051 -14.79 -39.61 20.39
N ASN A 1052 -15.23 -38.78 19.43
CA ASN A 1052 -14.68 -37.46 19.16
C ASN A 1052 -14.89 -36.48 20.33
N GLU A 1053 -15.81 -36.78 21.26
CA GLU A 1053 -16.09 -36.03 22.47
C GLU A 1053 -15.30 -36.56 23.70
N GLY A 1054 -14.44 -37.57 23.51
CA GLY A 1054 -13.59 -38.15 24.56
C GLY A 1054 -14.30 -39.16 25.47
N ASN A 1055 -15.50 -39.62 25.10
CA ASN A 1055 -16.24 -40.64 25.84
C ASN A 1055 -15.87 -42.05 25.39
N GLU A 1056 -15.89 -43.00 26.31
CA GLU A 1056 -15.59 -44.39 26.00
C GLU A 1056 -16.75 -45.04 25.22
N THR A 1057 -16.46 -45.55 24.02
CA THR A 1057 -17.49 -46.11 23.10
C THR A 1057 -17.40 -47.61 22.88
N GLY A 1058 -16.37 -48.28 23.42
CA GLY A 1058 -16.09 -49.69 23.18
C GLY A 1058 -15.81 -50.50 24.43
N VAL A 1059 -15.55 -51.80 24.24
CA VAL A 1059 -15.18 -52.72 25.32
C VAL A 1059 -13.67 -52.60 25.57
N ALA A 1060 -13.26 -52.56 26.84
CA ALA A 1060 -11.85 -52.54 27.22
C ALA A 1060 -11.14 -53.84 26.77
N THR A 1061 -10.06 -53.69 26.01
CA THR A 1061 -9.25 -54.80 25.49
C THR A 1061 -7.92 -54.83 26.23
N LYS A 1062 -7.47 -56.00 26.68
CA LYS A 1062 -6.17 -56.13 27.36
C LYS A 1062 -5.03 -56.18 26.34
N LEU A 1063 -3.92 -55.50 26.64
CA LEU A 1063 -2.70 -55.71 25.87
C LEU A 1063 -2.03 -57.04 26.26
N THR A 1064 -1.46 -57.73 25.27
CA THR A 1064 -0.81 -59.04 25.48
C THR A 1064 0.69 -58.87 25.61
N LEU A 1065 1.26 -59.38 26.71
CA LEU A 1065 2.71 -59.42 26.92
C LEU A 1065 3.37 -60.49 26.05
N ASN A 1066 4.28 -60.08 25.18
CA ASN A 1066 5.20 -60.98 24.50
C ASN A 1066 6.41 -61.29 25.41
N GLN A 1067 6.54 -62.55 25.81
CA GLN A 1067 7.57 -63.02 26.74
C GLN A 1067 8.99 -62.93 26.16
N GLU A 1068 9.12 -63.07 24.83
CA GLU A 1068 10.41 -63.05 24.13
C GLU A 1068 10.93 -61.61 24.02
N THR A 1069 10.10 -60.66 23.59
CA THR A 1069 10.51 -59.26 23.40
C THR A 1069 10.38 -58.40 24.65
N GLY A 1070 9.58 -58.82 25.63
CA GLY A 1070 9.23 -58.04 26.82
C GLY A 1070 8.35 -56.82 26.54
N THR A 1071 7.58 -56.83 25.44
CA THR A 1071 6.68 -55.74 25.02
C THR A 1071 5.22 -56.16 25.10
N PHE A 1072 4.33 -55.19 25.26
CA PHE A 1072 2.88 -55.39 25.25
C PHE A 1072 2.36 -55.06 23.85
N SER A 1073 1.41 -55.84 23.33
CA SER A 1073 0.86 -55.63 21.99
C SER A 1073 -0.65 -55.64 21.99
N SER A 1074 -1.25 -54.83 21.12
CA SER A 1074 -2.69 -54.83 20.88
C SER A 1074 -3.08 -55.86 19.82
N GLU A 1075 -4.39 -56.12 19.69
CA GLU A 1075 -4.95 -56.60 18.43
C GLU A 1075 -4.86 -55.50 17.35
N GLU A 1076 -5.26 -55.82 16.12
CA GLU A 1076 -5.29 -54.84 15.03
C GLU A 1076 -6.28 -53.71 15.34
N LEU A 1077 -5.75 -52.50 15.43
CA LEU A 1077 -6.45 -51.26 15.68
C LEU A 1077 -6.83 -50.61 14.35
N LYS A 1078 -8.02 -50.03 14.29
CA LYS A 1078 -8.36 -49.11 13.21
C LYS A 1078 -7.79 -47.72 13.51
N PRO A 1079 -7.53 -46.88 12.49
CA PRO A 1079 -7.31 -45.46 12.73
C PRO A 1079 -8.44 -44.87 13.58
N GLY A 1080 -8.11 -44.09 14.59
CA GLY A 1080 -9.08 -43.63 15.59
C GLY A 1080 -8.48 -43.22 16.93
N HIS A 1081 -9.36 -42.94 17.90
CA HIS A 1081 -9.01 -42.38 19.21
C HIS A 1081 -9.09 -43.43 20.32
N TYR A 1082 -8.04 -43.48 21.16
CA TYR A 1082 -7.87 -44.53 22.16
C TYR A 1082 -7.38 -43.98 23.50
N ARG A 1083 -7.73 -44.69 24.56
CA ARG A 1083 -7.29 -44.47 25.94
C ARG A 1083 -6.58 -45.72 26.46
N LEU A 1084 -5.33 -45.56 26.88
CA LEU A 1084 -4.53 -46.58 27.55
C LEU A 1084 -4.59 -46.39 29.07
N VAL A 1085 -5.00 -47.44 29.78
CA VAL A 1085 -5.10 -47.47 31.25
C VAL A 1085 -4.14 -48.52 31.80
N GLU A 1086 -3.16 -48.13 32.62
CA GLU A 1086 -2.37 -49.09 33.39
C GLU A 1086 -3.21 -49.59 34.55
N THR A 1087 -3.61 -50.87 34.53
CA THR A 1087 -4.43 -51.48 35.58
C THR A 1087 -3.59 -52.10 36.69
N LYS A 1088 -2.30 -52.33 36.44
CA LYS A 1088 -1.36 -52.89 37.41
C LYS A 1088 0.07 -52.45 37.07
N ALA A 1089 0.76 -51.87 38.03
CA ALA A 1089 2.16 -51.52 37.90
C ALA A 1089 3.09 -52.73 38.11
N PRO A 1090 4.31 -52.69 37.56
CA PRO A 1090 5.38 -53.62 37.92
C PRO A 1090 5.73 -53.58 39.41
N GLU A 1091 6.32 -54.67 39.91
CA GLU A 1091 6.76 -54.77 41.31
C GLU A 1091 7.80 -53.68 41.64
N SER A 1092 7.61 -52.99 42.78
CA SER A 1092 8.41 -51.84 43.22
C SER A 1092 8.27 -50.56 42.38
N TYR A 1093 7.22 -50.42 41.57
CA TYR A 1093 6.91 -49.20 40.82
C TYR A 1093 5.53 -48.64 41.17
N SER A 1094 5.35 -47.32 41.01
CA SER A 1094 4.06 -46.67 41.22
C SER A 1094 3.12 -46.90 40.02
N LEU A 1095 1.83 -47.10 40.30
CA LEU A 1095 0.76 -47.13 39.29
C LEU A 1095 0.54 -45.73 38.73
N LEU A 1096 0.38 -45.62 37.40
CA LEU A 1096 0.01 -44.35 36.77
C LEU A 1096 -1.31 -43.82 37.31
N THR A 1097 -1.34 -42.54 37.68
CA THR A 1097 -2.50 -41.88 38.29
C THR A 1097 -3.50 -41.33 37.26
N LYS A 1098 -3.09 -41.21 35.99
CA LYS A 1098 -3.91 -40.78 34.86
C LYS A 1098 -3.74 -41.76 33.69
N PRO A 1099 -4.80 -42.01 32.91
CA PRO A 1099 -4.69 -42.75 31.65
C PRO A 1099 -3.98 -41.91 30.59
N ILE A 1100 -3.53 -42.56 29.51
CA ILE A 1100 -2.87 -41.92 28.37
C ILE A 1100 -3.84 -41.95 27.18
N ASP A 1101 -4.31 -40.79 26.76
CA ASP A 1101 -5.19 -40.64 25.59
C ASP A 1101 -4.34 -40.30 24.34
N PHE A 1102 -4.58 -41.04 23.26
CA PHE A 1102 -3.80 -40.94 22.03
C PHE A 1102 -4.62 -41.32 20.78
N ARG A 1103 -4.24 -40.76 19.65
CA ARG A 1103 -4.83 -41.02 18.33
C ARG A 1103 -3.87 -41.82 17.46
N VAL A 1104 -4.45 -42.70 16.65
CA VAL A 1104 -3.75 -43.54 15.67
C VAL A 1104 -4.15 -43.08 14.28
N SER A 1105 -3.15 -42.70 13.46
CA SER A 1105 -3.34 -42.30 12.06
C SER A 1105 -2.54 -43.16 11.10
N VAL A 1106 -3.05 -43.35 9.88
CA VAL A 1106 -2.37 -44.07 8.80
C VAL A 1106 -2.32 -43.19 7.56
N SER A 1107 -1.15 -43.08 6.95
CA SER A 1107 -0.91 -42.31 5.72
C SER A 1107 -0.21 -43.19 4.66
N GLY A 1108 -0.43 -42.86 3.37
CA GLY A 1108 0.17 -43.57 2.23
C GLY A 1108 -0.64 -44.76 1.71
N GLN A 1109 -0.19 -45.36 0.59
CA GLN A 1109 -0.79 -46.56 -0.02
C GLN A 1109 0.28 -47.56 -0.45
N GLY A 1110 -0.03 -48.86 -0.40
CA GLY A 1110 0.86 -49.91 -0.91
C GLY A 1110 2.07 -50.20 0.01
N LYS A 1111 3.30 -49.99 -0.49
CA LYS A 1111 4.54 -50.23 0.29
C LYS A 1111 4.97 -49.04 1.15
N ASP A 1112 4.35 -47.88 0.96
CA ASP A 1112 4.69 -46.62 1.62
C ASP A 1112 3.67 -46.25 2.73
N VAL A 1113 2.96 -47.24 3.27
CA VAL A 1113 2.03 -47.04 4.40
C VAL A 1113 2.84 -46.74 5.66
N LYS A 1114 2.54 -45.60 6.31
CA LYS A 1114 3.13 -45.15 7.57
C LYS A 1114 2.03 -44.94 8.60
N ALA A 1115 2.21 -45.54 9.78
CA ALA A 1115 1.34 -45.33 10.93
C ALA A 1115 2.06 -44.47 11.97
N ASP A 1116 1.31 -43.57 12.63
CA ASP A 1116 1.83 -42.65 13.63
C ASP A 1116 0.86 -42.54 14.83
N ILE A 1117 1.39 -42.14 16.00
CA ILE A 1117 0.66 -41.88 17.24
C ILE A 1117 0.73 -40.38 17.59
N THR A 1118 -0.41 -39.78 17.91
CA THR A 1118 -0.45 -38.41 18.47
C THR A 1118 -1.08 -38.42 19.85
N PHE A 1119 -0.42 -37.80 20.84
CA PHE A 1119 -0.93 -37.71 22.21
C PHE A 1119 -1.79 -36.45 22.40
N ASP A 1120 -2.84 -36.55 23.20
CA ASP A 1120 -3.79 -35.44 23.40
C ASP A 1120 -3.27 -34.33 24.33
N ASP A 1121 -2.30 -34.63 25.20
CA ASP A 1121 -1.65 -33.69 26.12
C ASP A 1121 -0.12 -33.89 26.07
N PRO A 1122 0.58 -33.37 25.04
CA PRO A 1122 2.00 -33.64 24.82
C PRO A 1122 2.89 -33.18 26.00
N GLU A 1123 2.63 -32.00 26.58
CA GLU A 1123 3.45 -31.41 27.63
C GLU A 1123 3.36 -32.18 28.97
N GLY A 1124 2.19 -32.75 29.29
CA GLY A 1124 2.00 -33.60 30.47
C GLY A 1124 2.41 -35.06 30.27
N ILE A 1125 2.38 -35.56 29.03
CA ILE A 1125 2.58 -36.98 28.68
C ILE A 1125 4.04 -37.31 28.36
N GLU A 1126 4.85 -36.39 27.81
CA GLU A 1126 6.26 -36.66 27.45
C GLU A 1126 7.14 -37.10 28.64
N LEU A 1127 6.70 -36.88 29.88
CA LEU A 1127 7.38 -37.37 31.10
C LEU A 1127 7.13 -38.86 31.40
N ILE A 1128 6.13 -39.47 30.75
CA ILE A 1128 5.67 -40.84 31.04
C ILE A 1128 5.41 -41.69 29.79
N ALA A 1129 5.20 -41.11 28.62
CA ALA A 1129 5.06 -41.84 27.36
C ALA A 1129 5.57 -41.03 26.16
N GLN A 1130 6.08 -41.74 25.15
CA GLN A 1130 6.52 -41.14 23.88
C GLN A 1130 6.34 -42.17 22.75
N GLU A 1131 6.11 -41.66 21.54
CA GLU A 1131 6.20 -42.46 20.32
C GLU A 1131 7.67 -42.69 19.96
N VAL A 1132 7.98 -43.89 19.49
CA VAL A 1132 9.32 -44.24 19.01
C VAL A 1132 9.19 -44.76 17.58
N ASP A 1133 10.03 -44.23 16.69
CA ASP A 1133 10.13 -44.74 15.31
C ASP A 1133 10.39 -46.26 15.31
N TYR A 1134 9.54 -47.02 14.62
CA TYR A 1134 9.62 -48.49 14.56
C TYR A 1134 10.98 -48.99 14.05
N SER A 1135 11.69 -48.21 13.24
CA SER A 1135 13.02 -48.54 12.73
C SER A 1135 14.09 -48.59 13.82
N LYS A 1136 13.84 -47.96 14.98
CA LYS A 1136 14.70 -48.03 16.17
C LYS A 1136 14.45 -49.27 17.01
N ALA A 1137 13.40 -50.03 16.73
CA ALA A 1137 13.10 -51.26 17.47
C ALA A 1137 14.11 -52.37 17.15
N PRO A 1138 14.47 -53.21 18.15
CA PRO A 1138 15.27 -54.39 17.91
C PRO A 1138 14.66 -55.28 16.82
N SER A 1139 15.49 -55.78 15.90
CA SER A 1139 15.05 -56.62 14.77
C SER A 1139 14.25 -57.87 15.18
N GLN A 1140 14.48 -58.37 16.40
CA GLN A 1140 13.74 -59.46 17.03
C GLN A 1140 12.24 -59.17 17.27
N TRP A 1141 11.78 -57.91 17.18
CA TRP A 1141 10.35 -57.57 17.30
C TRP A 1141 9.57 -57.79 15.99
N ASN A 1142 10.26 -57.96 14.86
CA ASN A 1142 9.66 -58.22 13.55
C ASN A 1142 8.56 -57.20 13.16
N LEU A 1143 8.87 -55.91 13.32
CA LEU A 1143 7.95 -54.81 13.00
C LEU A 1143 8.00 -54.42 11.52
N SER A 1144 6.91 -53.83 11.05
CA SER A 1144 6.71 -53.24 9.73
C SER A 1144 6.32 -51.77 9.84
N SER A 1145 6.24 -51.06 8.72
CA SER A 1145 5.80 -49.65 8.69
C SER A 1145 4.30 -49.46 9.05
N LYS A 1146 3.54 -50.55 9.23
CA LYS A 1146 2.16 -50.55 9.72
C LYS A 1146 2.07 -50.70 11.25
N ASP A 1147 3.19 -50.89 11.94
CA ASP A 1147 3.23 -51.06 13.39
C ASP A 1147 3.68 -49.75 14.05
N VAL A 1148 3.01 -49.38 15.13
CA VAL A 1148 3.36 -48.19 15.93
C VAL A 1148 3.99 -48.60 17.25
N VAL A 1149 5.05 -47.91 17.66
CA VAL A 1149 5.78 -48.20 18.90
C VAL A 1149 5.65 -47.05 19.87
N MET A 1150 5.21 -47.35 21.10
CA MET A 1150 5.22 -46.38 22.19
C MET A 1150 6.00 -46.91 23.39
N THR A 1151 6.63 -46.03 24.15
CA THR A 1151 7.17 -46.38 25.48
C THR A 1151 6.28 -45.82 26.57
N VAL A 1152 6.12 -46.55 27.67
CA VAL A 1152 5.41 -46.07 28.87
C VAL A 1152 6.28 -46.29 30.11
N ALA A 1153 6.61 -45.21 30.83
CA ALA A 1153 7.52 -45.18 31.97
C ALA A 1153 6.78 -45.19 33.33
N ASN A 1154 7.33 -45.89 34.33
CA ASN A 1154 6.87 -45.79 35.73
C ASN A 1154 8.00 -45.31 36.63
N VAL A 1155 7.64 -44.67 37.74
CA VAL A 1155 8.56 -44.20 38.77
C VAL A 1155 8.78 -45.28 39.82
N PHE A 1156 10.04 -45.57 40.15
CA PHE A 1156 10.45 -46.56 41.16
C PHE A 1156 10.04 -46.13 42.59
N GLN A 1157 9.50 -47.05 43.37
CA GLN A 1157 9.21 -46.88 44.80
C GLN A 1157 10.37 -47.45 45.63
N GLY A 1158 11.22 -46.58 46.17
CA GLY A 1158 12.31 -46.99 47.07
C GLY A 1158 11.83 -47.43 48.45
N ASP A 1159 12.58 -48.35 49.08
CA ASP A 1159 12.43 -48.65 50.50
C ASP A 1159 12.84 -47.43 51.33
N LEU A 1160 11.87 -46.81 52.03
CA LEU A 1160 12.17 -45.81 53.06
C LEU A 1160 13.10 -46.45 54.12
N PRO A 1161 14.25 -45.83 54.48
CA PRO A 1161 15.00 -46.31 55.62
C PRO A 1161 14.13 -46.20 56.87
N LYS A 1162 13.92 -47.32 57.58
CA LYS A 1162 13.21 -47.33 58.87
C LYS A 1162 14.00 -46.50 59.90
N THR A 1163 13.81 -45.19 59.93
CA THR A 1163 14.31 -44.32 61.01
C THR A 1163 13.30 -44.25 62.15
N GLY A 1164 12.94 -45.41 62.69
CA GLY A 1164 12.36 -45.55 64.03
C GLY A 1164 13.47 -45.59 65.09
N GLY A 1165 14.34 -44.58 65.11
CA GLY A 1165 15.38 -44.41 66.13
C GLY A 1165 14.85 -43.58 67.31
N VAL A 1166 15.32 -43.89 68.53
CA VAL A 1166 14.87 -43.42 69.86
C VAL A 1166 14.92 -41.87 70.06
N GLY A 1167 15.23 -41.07 69.03
CA GLY A 1167 15.44 -39.62 69.13
C GLY A 1167 14.19 -38.74 69.16
N LEU A 1168 13.03 -39.20 68.66
CA LEU A 1168 11.81 -38.36 68.63
C LEU A 1168 10.98 -38.46 69.92
N TRP A 1169 10.99 -39.62 70.59
CA TRP A 1169 10.19 -39.84 71.80
C TRP A 1169 10.61 -38.95 72.99
N VAL A 1170 11.90 -38.61 73.08
CA VAL A 1170 12.43 -37.79 74.17
C VAL A 1170 11.90 -36.35 74.14
N PRO A 1171 12.01 -35.58 73.02
CA PRO A 1171 11.44 -34.24 72.95
C PRO A 1171 9.90 -34.25 73.02
N THR A 1172 9.21 -35.27 72.49
CA THR A 1172 7.75 -35.36 72.59
C THR A 1172 7.27 -35.62 74.02
N LEU A 1173 7.94 -36.48 74.79
CA LEU A 1173 7.62 -36.71 76.21
C LEU A 1173 7.92 -35.49 77.08
N VAL A 1174 9.01 -34.76 76.80
CA VAL A 1174 9.34 -33.49 77.48
C VAL A 1174 8.31 -32.41 77.16
N GLY A 1175 7.87 -32.31 75.91
CA GLY A 1175 6.81 -31.39 75.51
C GLY A 1175 5.48 -31.67 76.22
N LEU A 1176 5.09 -32.94 76.31
CA LEU A 1176 3.86 -33.34 77.01
C LEU A 1176 3.92 -33.13 78.53
N THR A 1177 5.11 -33.26 79.14
CA THR A 1177 5.27 -32.96 80.57
C THR A 1177 5.24 -31.46 80.87
N ILE A 1178 5.80 -30.61 79.99
CA ILE A 1178 5.72 -29.15 80.12
C ILE A 1178 4.27 -28.67 79.98
N ILE A 1179 3.52 -29.23 79.03
CA ILE A 1179 2.09 -28.93 78.85
C ILE A 1179 1.28 -29.38 80.08
N GLY A 1180 1.55 -30.59 80.61
CA GLY A 1180 0.91 -31.09 81.83
C GLY A 1180 1.20 -30.25 83.07
N LEU A 1181 2.44 -29.79 83.25
CA LEU A 1181 2.84 -28.87 84.33
C LEU A 1181 2.21 -27.48 84.17
N GLY A 1182 2.09 -26.98 82.94
CA GLY A 1182 1.41 -25.73 82.63
C GLY A 1182 -0.08 -25.77 82.98
N VAL A 1183 -0.77 -26.87 82.66
CA VAL A 1183 -2.19 -27.08 83.00
C VAL A 1183 -2.39 -27.24 84.52
N LEU A 1184 -1.47 -27.90 85.23
CA LEU A 1184 -1.50 -28.02 86.70
C LEU A 1184 -1.21 -26.70 87.42
N LEU A 1185 -0.36 -25.84 86.88
CA LEU A 1185 -0.09 -24.50 87.43
C LEU A 1185 -1.23 -23.51 87.10
N ALA A 1186 -1.86 -23.63 85.94
CA ALA A 1186 -3.02 -22.82 85.56
C ALA A 1186 -4.28 -23.17 86.36
N THR A 1187 -4.45 -24.43 86.76
CA THR A 1187 -5.58 -24.86 87.62
C THR A 1187 -5.37 -24.53 89.10
N ARG A 1188 -4.12 -24.36 89.56
CA ARG A 1188 -3.82 -23.92 90.95
C ARG A 1188 -3.94 -22.41 91.19
N ARG A 1189 -3.87 -21.57 90.15
CA ARG A 1189 -4.10 -20.10 90.25
C ARG A 1189 -5.57 -19.68 90.28
N ARG A 1190 -6.52 -20.61 90.12
CA ARG A 1190 -7.96 -20.31 90.24
C ARG A 1190 -8.58 -20.63 91.62
N GLN A 1191 -7.78 -20.99 92.63
CA GLN A 1191 -8.27 -21.18 94.01
C GLN A 1191 -7.68 -20.23 95.06
N LEU A 1192 -6.76 -19.32 94.71
CA LEU A 1192 -6.30 -18.24 95.60
C LEU A 1192 -5.96 -17.00 94.73
N SER A 1193 -6.65 -15.89 95.04
CA SER A 1193 -6.61 -14.53 94.46
C SER A 1193 -7.16 -14.30 93.05
#